data_AF-A0A1B8RMN0-F1
#
_entry.id   AF-A0A1B8RMN0-F1
#
_cell.length_a   1.000
_cell.length_b   1.000
_cell.length_c   1.000
_cell.angle_alpha   90.00
_cell.angle_beta   90.00
_cell.angle_gamma   90.00
#
_symmetry.space_group_name_H-M   'P 1'
#
loop_
_entity.id
_entity.type
_entity.pdbx_description
1 polymer ?
#
loop_
_entity_poly.entity_id
_entity_poly.type
_entity_poly.pdbx_seq_one_letter_code
_entity_poly.pdbx_strand_id
1 'polypeptide(L)'
;MANILMIEPNYKCKYPPLGLMKISYYHKEVREDTVWFSKGELPEEVSDTVKKQLTESQYYQNKYGDNLDNYINEINEIIKENKWDRVYVCTLFTFEYEESIKAIDYAKSLVGKENVYTGGIMATLMPEKLKKDTGVIVNTGQLTDSIALGYKDKVNIDILTPDYSILDNTEYRYENHDAYYAYTTRGCGMNCGFCAVKTLEPNYNPFISIRDQINKVKELYGEKKDLLLMDNNVLKSPRLKEIIDEIVELGFERNAKYINPKTGKVKKRFVDFNQGLDAFLMTEAKAQQLGRIAIKPARIAFDHIEDAEAYATAIKRAALNGVNYLSNYLLYNADAFSGKGRMYKADAPEDLYNRLKLNVELQEELNNQIRDEDNKVSIFSFPMRYIPLDNKSRGYVGKLWNKKYLRAVQSILIPTQGKGVSGRSFFEVAFGHDLEEFLKVILMPESYIVSRGNPNKIKNISPEDLKNKIEIYKVFERKRNEWRRLYALLDEKEKKNFEAIIGKNKFDYFAFKEINNVTSKKLFVHYVTDTGLINLLESMYLNNDCNLDEIVDYLVSEFNIKYTDLVLYMINNNKMVPKLRMFKYIFKENGTFDLIKIWCEINCEDSGFIKCLTQAYNVPEEFMYVIKWGVQTNSISLDEIKNIVNYLISNDTVKGIKYFEGILNNVFKYIEGNYNEDAQEMINRIKEQTIFQMSLLV
;
A
#
# COMPACT_ATOMS: atom_id res chain seq x y z
N MET A 1 27.20 31.92 -14.98
CA MET A 1 26.79 30.99 -13.93
C MET A 1 25.35 31.32 -13.58
N ALA A 2 24.44 30.39 -13.81
CA ALA A 2 23.03 30.49 -13.46
C ALA A 2 22.71 29.62 -12.24
N ASN A 3 21.68 29.99 -11.49
CA ASN A 3 21.13 29.24 -10.37
C ASN A 3 19.96 28.37 -10.85
N ILE A 4 20.18 27.07 -10.86
CA ILE A 4 19.28 26.06 -11.41
C ILE A 4 18.66 25.26 -10.27
N LEU A 5 17.33 25.25 -10.23
CA LEU A 5 16.57 24.39 -9.34
C LEU A 5 16.02 23.19 -10.11
N MET A 6 16.09 22.01 -9.49
CA MET A 6 15.49 20.78 -10.01
C MET A 6 14.47 20.25 -9.03
N ILE A 7 13.26 19.98 -9.50
CA ILE A 7 12.16 19.51 -8.66
C ILE A 7 11.69 18.15 -9.16
N GLU A 8 11.74 17.16 -8.28
CA GLU A 8 10.92 15.96 -8.43
C GLU A 8 9.63 16.15 -7.60
N PRO A 9 8.42 15.98 -8.16
CA PRO A 9 7.18 16.15 -7.42
C PRO A 9 7.08 15.22 -6.20
N ASN A 10 6.28 15.58 -5.19
CA ASN A 10 6.26 14.92 -3.87
C ASN A 10 5.52 13.57 -3.81
N TYR A 11 5.54 12.78 -4.89
CA TYR A 11 5.07 11.40 -4.87
C TYR A 11 6.20 10.43 -4.51
N LYS A 12 5.88 9.31 -3.85
CA LYS A 12 6.88 8.30 -3.48
C LYS A 12 7.52 7.66 -4.72
N CYS A 13 8.84 7.65 -4.80
CA CYS A 13 9.61 7.02 -5.87
C CYS A 13 10.70 6.08 -5.35
N LYS A 14 10.85 4.93 -6.01
CA LYS A 14 11.87 3.94 -5.68
C LYS A 14 13.25 4.29 -6.26
N TYR A 15 13.25 4.88 -7.46
CA TYR A 15 14.45 5.17 -8.24
C TYR A 15 14.65 6.68 -8.35
N PRO A 16 15.91 7.15 -8.40
CA PRO A 16 16.22 8.56 -8.58
C PRO A 16 15.81 9.05 -9.97
N PRO A 17 15.56 10.36 -10.13
CA PRO A 17 15.13 10.95 -11.39
C PRO A 17 16.29 11.06 -12.39
N LEU A 18 16.57 9.98 -13.12
CA LEU A 18 17.72 9.89 -14.06
C LEU A 18 17.79 11.04 -15.07
N GLY A 19 16.64 11.55 -15.53
CA GLY A 19 16.60 12.72 -16.41
C GLY A 19 17.20 13.96 -15.74
N LEU A 20 16.80 14.24 -14.49
CA LEU A 20 17.36 15.37 -13.73
C LEU A 20 18.84 15.16 -13.38
N MET A 21 19.25 13.93 -13.08
CA MET A 21 20.67 13.62 -12.84
C MET A 21 21.54 13.97 -14.06
N LYS A 22 21.10 13.67 -15.28
CA LYS A 22 21.83 14.03 -16.51
C LYS A 22 21.81 15.52 -16.81
N ILE A 23 20.66 16.19 -16.58
CA ILE A 23 20.57 17.65 -16.68
C ILE A 23 21.48 18.32 -15.64
N SER A 24 21.59 17.76 -14.43
CA SER A 24 22.46 18.29 -13.38
C SER A 24 23.93 18.17 -13.77
N TYR A 25 24.35 17.04 -14.34
CA TYR A 25 25.70 16.87 -14.86
C TYR A 25 26.01 17.92 -15.95
N TYR A 26 25.09 18.13 -16.89
CA TYR A 26 25.24 19.16 -17.92
C TYR A 26 25.44 20.55 -17.31
N HIS A 27 24.61 20.93 -16.34
CA HIS A 27 24.76 22.24 -15.69
C HIS A 27 26.03 22.37 -14.86
N LYS A 28 26.36 21.38 -14.02
CA LYS A 28 27.50 21.46 -13.11
C LYS A 28 28.86 21.30 -13.78
N GLU A 29 28.97 20.41 -14.76
CA GLU A 29 30.24 19.95 -15.32
C GLU A 29 30.51 20.50 -16.74
N VAL A 30 29.46 20.92 -17.47
CA VAL A 30 29.62 21.50 -18.82
C VAL A 30 29.41 23.00 -18.81
N ARG A 31 28.45 23.49 -18.02
CA ARG A 31 28.10 24.93 -17.98
C ARG A 31 28.66 25.69 -16.78
N GLU A 32 29.15 24.99 -15.77
CA GLU A 32 29.59 25.56 -14.51
C GLU A 32 28.49 26.40 -13.84
N ASP A 33 27.24 25.92 -13.91
CA ASP A 33 26.08 26.51 -13.24
C ASP A 33 25.91 25.95 -11.81
N THR A 34 25.30 26.74 -10.93
CA THR A 34 24.91 26.30 -9.57
C THR A 34 23.63 25.48 -9.66
N VAL A 35 23.61 24.29 -9.07
CA VAL A 35 22.45 23.39 -9.15
C VAL A 35 22.03 22.92 -7.76
N TRP A 36 20.73 22.98 -7.50
CA TRP A 36 20.10 22.40 -6.32
C TRP A 36 18.95 21.48 -6.71
N PHE A 37 18.73 20.42 -5.93
CA PHE A 37 17.65 19.46 -6.14
C PHE A 37 16.73 19.45 -4.93
N SER A 38 15.41 19.48 -5.19
CA SER A 38 14.40 19.28 -4.17
C SER A 38 13.43 18.16 -4.54
N LYS A 39 13.03 17.42 -3.51
CA LYS A 39 11.92 16.47 -3.56
C LYS A 39 10.69 17.17 -3.00
N GLY A 40 9.80 17.62 -3.88
CA GLY A 40 8.72 18.54 -3.53
C GLY A 40 9.20 19.99 -3.47
N GLU A 41 8.61 20.77 -2.57
CA GLU A 41 8.94 22.19 -2.38
C GLU A 41 10.34 22.36 -1.74
N LEU A 42 10.93 23.54 -1.85
CA LEU A 42 12.19 23.86 -1.17
C LEU A 42 11.98 23.93 0.36
N PRO A 43 12.98 23.51 1.15
CA PRO A 43 12.99 23.83 2.57
C PRO A 43 13.26 25.33 2.79
N GLU A 44 12.99 25.84 4.00
CA GLU A 44 13.32 27.23 4.37
C GLU A 44 14.84 27.49 4.36
N GLU A 45 15.62 26.46 4.70
CA GLU A 45 17.07 26.45 4.62
C GLU A 45 17.60 25.01 4.52
N VAL A 46 18.88 24.86 4.20
CA VAL A 46 19.55 23.56 4.15
C VAL A 46 19.57 22.94 5.55
N SER A 47 18.96 21.77 5.70
CA SER A 47 18.87 21.08 6.99
C SER A 47 20.23 20.54 7.45
N ASP A 48 20.41 20.35 8.76
CA ASP A 48 21.64 19.78 9.31
C ASP A 48 21.91 18.36 8.81
N THR A 49 20.83 17.60 8.56
CA THR A 49 20.91 16.29 7.91
C THR A 49 21.55 16.40 6.53
N VAL A 50 21.15 17.38 5.73
CA VAL A 50 21.74 17.60 4.39
C VAL A 50 23.17 18.14 4.52
N LYS A 51 23.44 19.12 5.39
CA LYS A 51 24.81 19.63 5.61
C LYS A 51 25.80 18.50 5.89
N LYS A 52 25.45 17.59 6.80
CA LYS A 52 26.26 16.41 7.11
C LYS A 52 26.48 15.51 5.88
N GLN A 53 25.46 15.29 5.07
CA GLN A 53 25.61 14.50 3.83
C GLN A 53 26.56 15.14 2.83
N LEU A 54 26.48 16.46 2.65
CA LEU A 54 27.40 17.21 1.80
C LEU A 54 28.84 17.09 2.29
N THR A 55 29.07 17.20 3.61
CA THR A 55 30.39 17.02 4.22
C THR A 55 30.93 15.61 4.04
N GLU A 56 30.08 14.57 3.93
CA GLU A 56 30.50 13.18 3.72
C GLU A 56 30.55 12.75 2.24
N SER A 57 30.17 13.65 1.32
CA SER A 57 30.08 13.40 -0.12
C SER A 57 31.41 13.62 -0.81
N GLN A 58 31.87 12.61 -1.55
CA GLN A 58 33.10 12.67 -2.33
C GLN A 58 33.07 13.82 -3.35
N TYR A 59 31.92 14.07 -3.97
CA TYR A 59 31.80 15.10 -5.00
C TYR A 59 31.99 16.50 -4.41
N TYR A 60 31.25 16.84 -3.36
CA TYR A 60 31.32 18.16 -2.74
C TYR A 60 32.67 18.41 -2.06
N GLN A 61 33.25 17.39 -1.43
CA GLN A 61 34.61 17.46 -0.89
C GLN A 61 35.64 17.74 -1.99
N ASN A 62 35.58 17.01 -3.11
CA ASN A 62 36.53 17.20 -4.21
C ASN A 62 36.36 18.55 -4.91
N LYS A 63 35.12 19.02 -5.06
CA LYS A 63 34.81 20.26 -5.80
C LYS A 63 35.07 21.52 -4.98
N TYR A 64 34.73 21.52 -3.69
CA TYR A 64 34.78 22.72 -2.86
C TYR A 64 35.88 22.68 -1.79
N GLY A 65 36.29 21.50 -1.33
CA GLY A 65 37.31 21.35 -0.28
C GLY A 65 36.98 22.19 0.96
N ASP A 66 37.92 23.03 1.37
CA ASP A 66 37.77 23.95 2.51
C ASP A 66 36.67 25.02 2.31
N ASN A 67 36.19 25.23 1.07
CA ASN A 67 35.14 26.21 0.75
C ASN A 67 33.71 25.62 0.83
N LEU A 68 33.53 24.38 1.30
CA LEU A 68 32.21 23.75 1.35
C LEU A 68 31.20 24.53 2.21
N ASP A 69 31.62 25.07 3.35
CA ASP A 69 30.74 25.88 4.20
C ASP A 69 30.28 27.16 3.51
N ASN A 70 31.16 27.79 2.73
CA ASN A 70 30.81 28.97 1.92
C ASN A 70 29.78 28.62 0.85
N TYR A 71 29.95 27.48 0.18
CA TYR A 71 28.96 26.97 -0.79
C TYR A 71 27.59 26.71 -0.13
N ILE A 72 27.56 26.11 1.06
CA ILE A 72 26.31 25.88 1.80
C ILE A 72 25.62 27.20 2.17
N ASN A 73 26.39 28.20 2.60
CA ASN A 73 25.87 29.53 2.91
C ASN A 73 25.31 30.22 1.67
N GLU A 74 26.01 30.15 0.53
CA GLU A 74 25.53 30.68 -0.75
C GLU A 74 24.21 30.03 -1.19
N ILE A 75 24.09 28.70 -1.08
CA ILE A 75 22.82 28.00 -1.37
C ILE A 75 21.70 28.45 -0.43
N ASN A 76 21.99 28.63 0.86
CA ASN A 76 21.00 29.13 1.81
C ASN A 76 20.51 30.53 1.45
N GLU A 77 21.41 31.42 1.00
CA GLU A 77 21.02 32.75 0.50
C GLU A 77 20.17 32.64 -0.76
N ILE A 78 20.53 31.76 -1.70
CA ILE A 78 19.75 31.53 -2.93
C ILE A 78 18.33 31.06 -2.59
N ILE A 79 18.18 30.14 -1.63
CA ILE A 79 16.89 29.64 -1.16
C ILE A 79 16.09 30.77 -0.52
N LYS A 80 16.67 31.48 0.46
CA LYS A 80 15.98 32.52 1.25
C LYS A 80 15.53 33.70 0.41
N GLU A 81 16.35 34.09 -0.56
CA GLU A 81 16.08 35.25 -1.43
C GLU A 81 15.43 34.88 -2.76
N ASN A 82 15.10 33.60 -2.99
CA ASN A 82 14.53 33.08 -4.24
C ASN A 82 15.32 33.52 -5.49
N LYS A 83 16.65 33.34 -5.47
CA LYS A 83 17.57 33.75 -6.55
C LYS A 83 17.70 32.68 -7.65
N TRP A 84 16.62 32.00 -8.01
CA TRP A 84 16.64 30.98 -9.06
C TRP A 84 16.45 31.62 -10.44
N ASP A 85 17.28 31.24 -11.41
CA ASP A 85 17.14 31.68 -12.80
C ASP A 85 16.21 30.76 -13.59
N ARG A 86 16.17 29.48 -13.21
CA ARG A 86 15.46 28.43 -13.95
C ARG A 86 15.08 27.25 -13.06
N VAL A 87 13.92 26.65 -13.35
CA VAL A 87 13.46 25.42 -12.68
C VAL A 87 13.18 24.31 -13.70
N TYR A 88 13.71 23.12 -13.44
CA TYR A 88 13.37 21.89 -14.15
C TYR A 88 12.47 21.01 -13.29
N VAL A 89 11.29 20.63 -13.79
CA VAL A 89 10.35 19.74 -13.11
C VAL A 89 10.22 18.43 -13.87
N CYS A 90 10.66 17.32 -13.27
CA CYS A 90 10.48 16.00 -13.91
C CYS A 90 9.10 15.42 -13.63
N THR A 91 8.64 14.55 -14.52
CA THR A 91 7.33 13.90 -14.45
C THR A 91 7.48 12.41 -14.73
N LEU A 92 6.75 11.59 -13.97
CA LEU A 92 6.85 10.13 -14.05
C LEU A 92 5.54 9.52 -14.56
N PHE A 93 4.61 9.17 -13.68
CA PHE A 93 3.40 8.47 -14.08
C PHE A 93 2.25 9.42 -14.37
N THR A 94 1.43 9.09 -15.39
CA THR A 94 0.24 9.87 -15.72
C THR A 94 -0.80 9.86 -14.61
N PHE A 95 -0.87 8.81 -13.79
CA PHE A 95 -1.76 8.78 -12.63
C PHE A 95 -1.30 9.64 -11.43
N GLU A 96 -0.12 10.28 -11.51
CA GLU A 96 0.38 11.28 -10.56
C GLU A 96 0.25 12.70 -11.15
N TYR A 97 -0.67 12.90 -12.10
CA TYR A 97 -0.84 14.16 -12.83
C TYR A 97 -1.04 15.35 -11.89
N GLU A 98 -1.92 15.21 -10.90
CA GLU A 98 -2.25 16.30 -9.96
C GLU A 98 -1.02 16.77 -9.17
N GLU A 99 -0.24 15.84 -8.61
CA GLU A 99 0.99 16.15 -7.88
C GLU A 99 2.05 16.78 -8.79
N SER A 100 2.11 16.35 -10.06
CA SER A 100 3.01 16.94 -11.05
C SER A 100 2.60 18.39 -11.38
N ILE A 101 1.30 18.68 -11.47
CA ILE A 101 0.79 20.05 -11.68
C ILE A 101 1.13 20.94 -10.48
N LYS A 102 0.92 20.46 -9.24
CA LYS A 102 1.29 21.20 -8.02
C LYS A 102 2.77 21.60 -8.01
N ALA A 103 3.66 20.67 -8.36
CA ALA A 103 5.09 20.95 -8.44
C ALA A 103 5.44 21.98 -9.54
N ILE A 104 4.76 21.93 -10.70
CA ILE A 104 4.94 22.90 -11.78
C ILE A 104 4.40 24.28 -11.37
N ASP A 105 3.26 24.34 -10.70
CA ASP A 105 2.68 25.59 -10.20
C ASP A 105 3.58 26.25 -9.16
N TYR A 106 4.14 25.45 -8.24
CA TYR A 106 5.17 25.89 -7.32
C TYR A 106 6.40 26.43 -8.06
N ALA A 107 6.94 25.69 -9.03
CA ALA A 107 8.06 26.16 -9.85
C ALA A 107 7.79 27.50 -10.55
N LYS A 108 6.57 27.71 -11.06
CA LYS A 108 6.15 28.98 -11.68
C LYS A 108 6.15 30.13 -10.68
N SER A 109 5.79 29.90 -9.42
CA SER A 109 5.86 30.95 -8.39
C SER A 109 7.28 31.41 -8.07
N LEU A 110 8.29 30.56 -8.33
CA LEU A 110 9.70 30.89 -8.09
C LEU A 110 10.30 31.73 -9.22
N VAL A 111 10.10 31.32 -10.49
CA VAL A 111 10.84 31.88 -11.64
C VAL A 111 9.99 32.37 -12.82
N GLY A 112 8.66 32.25 -12.72
CA GLY A 112 7.74 32.51 -13.84
C GLY A 112 7.73 31.40 -14.89
N LYS A 113 6.62 31.26 -15.61
CA LYS A 113 6.37 30.12 -16.54
C LYS A 113 7.39 29.97 -17.68
N GLU A 114 7.97 31.07 -18.16
CA GLU A 114 8.92 31.07 -19.29
C GLU A 114 10.28 30.44 -18.89
N ASN A 115 10.56 30.36 -17.59
CA ASN A 115 11.78 29.77 -17.02
C ASN A 115 11.53 28.40 -16.37
N VAL A 116 10.35 27.81 -16.57
CA VAL A 116 10.02 26.46 -16.12
C VAL A 116 10.04 25.51 -17.30
N TYR A 117 10.83 24.46 -17.18
CA TYR A 117 10.93 23.37 -18.13
C TYR A 117 10.45 22.09 -17.48
N THR A 118 9.56 21.36 -18.15
CA THR A 118 9.07 20.08 -17.65
C THR A 118 9.27 18.96 -18.66
N GLY A 119 9.61 17.77 -18.18
CA GLY A 119 9.88 16.62 -19.03
C GLY A 119 9.71 15.30 -18.30
N GLY A 120 9.90 14.19 -19.00
CA GLY A 120 9.76 12.84 -18.47
C GLY A 120 8.61 12.06 -19.08
N ILE A 121 8.23 10.95 -18.41
CA ILE A 121 7.32 9.95 -18.98
C ILE A 121 5.92 10.55 -19.19
N MET A 122 5.31 11.15 -18.16
CA MET A 122 4.00 11.79 -18.27
C MET A 122 4.01 12.95 -19.27
N ALA A 123 5.02 13.83 -19.22
CA ALA A 123 5.16 14.93 -20.17
C ALA A 123 5.20 14.46 -21.64
N THR A 124 5.85 13.31 -21.89
CA THR A 124 5.91 12.72 -23.23
C THR A 124 4.60 12.05 -23.64
N LEU A 125 3.86 11.45 -22.69
CA LEU A 125 2.58 10.79 -22.97
C LEU A 125 1.42 11.78 -23.11
N MET A 126 1.49 12.96 -22.48
CA MET A 126 0.40 13.93 -22.42
C MET A 126 0.83 15.38 -22.73
N PRO A 127 1.63 15.64 -23.79
CA PRO A 127 2.30 16.94 -23.98
C PRO A 127 1.33 18.09 -24.19
N GLU A 128 0.36 17.93 -25.10
CA GLU A 128 -0.62 18.98 -25.42
C GLU A 128 -1.47 19.36 -24.21
N LYS A 129 -1.86 18.37 -23.42
CA LYS A 129 -2.63 18.62 -22.20
C LYS A 129 -1.78 19.34 -21.16
N LEU A 130 -0.55 18.87 -20.91
CA LEU A 130 0.33 19.47 -19.92
C LEU A 130 0.63 20.93 -20.29
N LYS A 131 0.92 21.19 -21.57
CA LYS A 131 1.14 22.54 -22.11
C LYS A 131 -0.09 23.43 -21.93
N LYS A 132 -1.29 22.92 -22.24
CA LYS A 132 -2.55 23.66 -22.06
C LYS A 132 -2.81 24.02 -20.59
N ASP A 133 -2.59 23.07 -19.68
CA ASP A 133 -2.92 23.25 -18.26
C ASP A 133 -1.91 24.16 -17.54
N THR A 134 -0.64 24.13 -17.95
CA THR A 134 0.45 24.78 -17.19
C THR A 134 1.01 26.03 -17.86
N GLY A 135 1.00 26.08 -19.19
CA GLY A 135 1.61 27.13 -20.00
C GLY A 135 3.15 27.13 -20.01
N VAL A 136 3.80 26.10 -19.43
CA VAL A 136 5.28 26.01 -19.36
C VAL A 136 5.87 25.31 -20.58
N ILE A 137 7.21 25.28 -20.67
CA ILE A 137 7.93 24.58 -21.73
C ILE A 137 7.89 23.09 -21.45
N VAL A 138 7.27 22.32 -22.36
CA VAL A 138 7.12 20.86 -22.24
C VAL A 138 8.07 20.14 -23.20
N ASN A 139 8.99 19.37 -22.62
CA ASN A 139 9.97 18.55 -23.31
C ASN A 139 9.48 17.10 -23.41
N THR A 140 9.51 16.54 -24.62
CA THR A 140 9.06 15.17 -24.91
C THR A 140 10.20 14.29 -25.40
N GLY A 141 10.17 13.01 -25.05
CA GLY A 141 11.14 12.03 -25.51
C GLY A 141 12.50 12.17 -24.83
N GLN A 142 13.54 11.68 -25.50
CA GLN A 142 14.92 11.73 -25.01
C GLN A 142 15.52 13.14 -25.22
N LEU A 143 16.30 13.62 -24.25
CA LEU A 143 17.00 14.90 -24.34
C LEU A 143 18.32 14.73 -25.12
N THR A 144 18.22 14.51 -26.43
CA THR A 144 19.39 14.28 -27.30
C THR A 144 20.11 15.56 -27.71
N ASP A 145 19.57 16.73 -27.37
CA ASP A 145 20.12 18.05 -27.71
C ASP A 145 19.66 19.08 -26.66
N SER A 146 20.60 19.85 -26.12
CA SER A 146 20.39 20.95 -25.18
C SER A 146 19.57 22.13 -25.72
N ILE A 147 19.34 22.21 -27.03
CA ILE A 147 18.34 23.10 -27.67
C ILE A 147 16.96 22.89 -27.08
N ALA A 148 16.62 21.65 -26.70
CA ALA A 148 15.36 21.36 -26.04
C ALA A 148 15.22 22.14 -24.71
N LEU A 149 16.34 22.48 -24.07
CA LEU A 149 16.40 23.32 -22.87
C LEU A 149 16.71 24.79 -23.19
N GLY A 150 16.58 25.22 -24.45
CA GLY A 150 16.82 26.61 -24.86
C GLY A 150 18.30 27.02 -24.98
N TYR A 151 19.24 26.08 -24.97
CA TYR A 151 20.67 26.35 -25.19
C TYR A 151 21.08 26.17 -26.66
N LYS A 152 22.24 26.70 -27.06
CA LYS A 152 22.71 26.69 -28.47
C LYS A 152 23.91 25.76 -28.73
N ASP A 153 24.43 25.14 -27.69
CA ASP A 153 25.66 24.32 -27.70
C ASP A 153 25.46 22.89 -28.20
N LYS A 154 24.22 22.45 -28.42
CA LYS A 154 23.86 21.15 -29.01
C LYS A 154 24.44 19.93 -28.29
N VAL A 155 24.58 20.02 -26.97
CA VAL A 155 25.08 18.93 -26.15
C VAL A 155 24.01 17.85 -26.03
N ASN A 156 24.36 16.60 -26.32
CA ASN A 156 23.48 15.47 -26.12
C ASN A 156 23.43 15.10 -24.63
N ILE A 157 22.36 15.53 -23.94
CA ILE A 157 22.20 15.34 -22.49
C ILE A 157 21.90 13.88 -22.16
N ASP A 158 21.19 13.14 -23.01
CA ASP A 158 20.82 11.75 -22.77
C ASP A 158 22.02 10.80 -22.67
N ILE A 159 23.18 11.13 -23.23
CA ILE A 159 24.39 10.29 -23.13
C ILE A 159 25.36 10.73 -22.01
N LEU A 160 25.04 11.80 -21.27
CA LEU A 160 25.89 12.28 -20.19
C LEU A 160 25.83 11.36 -18.96
N THR A 161 26.92 11.37 -18.20
CA THR A 161 27.03 10.69 -16.91
C THR A 161 25.96 11.22 -15.95
N PRO A 162 25.15 10.36 -15.30
CA PRO A 162 24.21 10.81 -14.28
C PRO A 162 24.94 11.44 -13.08
N ASP A 163 24.56 12.65 -12.68
CA ASP A 163 25.08 13.30 -11.47
C ASP A 163 24.44 12.73 -10.20
N TYR A 164 25.21 11.99 -9.41
CA TYR A 164 24.74 11.43 -8.14
C TYR A 164 24.76 12.43 -6.99
N SER A 165 25.47 13.55 -7.11
CA SER A 165 25.60 14.53 -6.02
C SER A 165 24.28 15.25 -5.70
N ILE A 166 23.28 15.20 -6.59
CA ILE A 166 21.92 15.66 -6.28
C ILE A 166 21.14 14.72 -5.34
N LEU A 167 21.69 13.53 -5.05
CA LEU A 167 21.11 12.62 -4.07
C LEU A 167 21.66 12.84 -2.66
N ASP A 168 22.74 13.63 -2.55
CA ASP A 168 23.36 14.01 -1.28
C ASP A 168 22.79 15.33 -0.73
N ASN A 169 22.10 16.12 -1.55
CA ASN A 169 21.48 17.39 -1.16
C ASN A 169 19.97 17.28 -0.86
N THR A 170 19.48 16.07 -0.60
CA THR A 170 18.08 15.81 -0.20
C THR A 170 18.01 14.85 1.00
N GLU A 171 16.99 15.00 1.83
CA GLU A 171 16.71 14.01 2.89
C GLU A 171 16.06 12.74 2.36
N TYR A 172 15.48 12.79 1.15
CA TYR A 172 14.80 11.65 0.57
C TYR A 172 15.78 10.53 0.20
N ARG A 173 15.61 9.34 0.80
CA ARG A 173 16.44 8.17 0.53
C ARG A 173 15.76 7.21 -0.45
N TYR A 174 16.29 7.14 -1.67
CA TYR A 174 15.88 6.14 -2.66
C TYR A 174 16.35 4.73 -2.24
N GLU A 175 15.51 3.72 -2.45
CA GLU A 175 15.78 2.34 -1.99
C GLU A 175 17.07 1.76 -2.61
N ASN A 176 17.37 2.13 -3.86
CA ASN A 176 18.52 1.64 -4.62
C ASN A 176 19.57 2.74 -4.88
N HIS A 177 19.83 3.62 -3.91
CA HIS A 177 20.78 4.73 -4.08
C HIS A 177 22.25 4.28 -4.25
N ASP A 178 22.60 3.08 -3.75
CA ASP A 178 23.95 2.48 -3.86
C ASP A 178 24.09 1.57 -5.08
N ALA A 179 23.71 2.08 -6.26
CA ALA A 179 23.81 1.38 -7.54
C ALA A 179 24.24 2.31 -8.68
N TYR A 180 25.01 1.79 -9.63
CA TYR A 180 25.18 2.39 -10.95
C TYR A 180 23.88 2.29 -11.73
N TYR A 181 23.39 3.40 -12.27
CA TYR A 181 22.25 3.43 -13.18
C TYR A 181 22.74 3.62 -14.60
N ALA A 182 22.41 2.69 -15.49
CA ALA A 182 22.83 2.78 -16.88
C ALA A 182 21.81 2.14 -17.83
N TYR A 183 22.10 2.27 -19.13
CA TYR A 183 21.37 1.62 -20.20
C TYR A 183 22.40 0.96 -21.12
N THR A 184 22.28 -0.34 -21.37
CA THR A 184 23.11 -1.03 -22.37
C THR A 184 22.42 -1.12 -23.74
N THR A 185 21.11 -0.82 -23.77
CA THR A 185 20.22 -0.79 -24.92
C THR A 185 19.08 0.21 -24.65
N ARG A 186 18.43 0.71 -25.71
CA ARG A 186 17.28 1.63 -25.62
C ARG A 186 16.21 1.23 -26.63
N GLY A 187 14.95 1.44 -26.29
CA GLY A 187 13.80 0.98 -27.08
C GLY A 187 13.55 -0.54 -27.00
N CYS A 188 12.44 -0.99 -27.59
CA CYS A 188 12.07 -2.41 -27.59
C CYS A 188 11.42 -2.85 -28.92
N GLY A 189 10.47 -2.09 -29.46
CA GLY A 189 9.82 -2.42 -30.74
C GLY A 189 8.86 -3.63 -30.71
N MET A 190 8.57 -4.20 -29.54
CA MET A 190 7.51 -5.23 -29.39
C MET A 190 6.09 -4.64 -29.49
N ASN A 191 5.97 -3.31 -29.40
CA ASN A 191 4.73 -2.55 -29.61
C ASN A 191 3.52 -3.03 -28.76
N CYS A 192 3.78 -3.52 -27.54
CA CYS A 192 2.74 -3.93 -26.60
C CYS A 192 1.79 -2.75 -26.30
N GLY A 193 0.48 -2.99 -26.37
CA GLY A 193 -0.56 -1.96 -26.27
C GLY A 193 -0.55 -1.20 -24.93
N PHE A 194 -0.14 -1.88 -23.85
CA PHE A 194 -0.01 -1.31 -22.51
C PHE A 194 1.29 -0.51 -22.29
N CYS A 195 2.27 -0.61 -23.19
CA CYS A 195 3.64 -0.17 -22.94
C CYS A 195 3.92 1.23 -23.53
N ALA A 196 4.50 2.12 -22.73
CA ALA A 196 4.86 3.47 -23.16
C ALA A 196 6.11 3.53 -24.07
N VAL A 197 6.92 2.47 -24.10
CA VAL A 197 8.24 2.47 -24.77
C VAL A 197 8.15 2.85 -26.25
N LYS A 198 7.10 2.42 -26.97
CA LYS A 198 6.93 2.79 -28.40
C LYS A 198 6.82 4.31 -28.63
N THR A 199 6.37 5.05 -27.62
CA THR A 199 6.24 6.51 -27.66
C THR A 199 7.50 7.18 -27.11
N LEU A 200 8.03 6.66 -25.99
CA LEU A 200 9.19 7.24 -25.32
C LEU A 200 10.50 7.02 -26.10
N GLU A 201 10.67 5.81 -26.64
CA GLU A 201 11.90 5.30 -27.26
C GLU A 201 11.55 4.43 -28.48
N PRO A 202 11.04 5.06 -29.57
CA PRO A 202 10.54 4.33 -30.74
C PRO A 202 11.63 3.56 -31.50
N ASN A 203 12.88 4.06 -31.44
CA ASN A 203 14.02 3.47 -32.14
C ASN A 203 14.78 2.53 -31.22
N TYR A 204 15.10 1.33 -31.72
CA TYR A 204 15.90 0.37 -30.96
C TYR A 204 17.39 0.62 -31.15
N ASN A 205 18.09 0.95 -30.07
CA ASN A 205 19.54 0.94 -30.03
C ASN A 205 20.04 -0.39 -29.41
N PRO A 206 20.71 -1.26 -30.19
CA PRO A 206 21.12 -2.58 -29.73
C PRO A 206 22.34 -2.57 -28.80
N PHE A 207 23.09 -1.48 -28.67
CA PHE A 207 24.29 -1.45 -27.86
C PHE A 207 24.68 -0.03 -27.43
N ILE A 208 24.91 0.13 -26.13
CA ILE A 208 25.45 1.32 -25.49
C ILE A 208 26.52 0.84 -24.51
N SER A 209 27.76 1.28 -24.73
CA SER A 209 28.85 1.07 -23.78
C SER A 209 28.58 1.90 -22.52
N ILE A 210 28.77 1.27 -21.35
CA ILE A 210 28.58 1.87 -20.02
C ILE A 210 29.91 2.05 -19.29
N ARG A 211 31.03 1.58 -19.86
CA ARG A 211 32.37 1.63 -19.29
C ARG A 211 32.78 3.04 -18.85
N ASP A 212 32.72 4.01 -19.76
CA ASP A 212 33.15 5.39 -19.46
C ASP A 212 32.23 6.05 -18.44
N GLN A 213 30.91 5.79 -18.54
CA GLN A 213 29.94 6.30 -17.58
C GLN A 213 30.23 5.79 -16.17
N ILE A 214 30.48 4.48 -16.01
CA ILE A 214 30.77 3.86 -14.71
C ILE A 214 32.09 4.36 -14.14
N ASN A 215 33.13 4.46 -14.97
CA ASN A 215 34.43 4.99 -14.54
C ASN A 215 34.30 6.44 -14.07
N LYS A 216 33.53 7.27 -14.78
CA LYS A 216 33.31 8.66 -14.38
C LYS A 216 32.49 8.76 -13.09
N VAL A 217 31.50 7.89 -12.89
CA VAL A 217 30.74 7.84 -11.62
C VAL A 217 31.66 7.44 -10.46
N LYS A 218 32.57 6.48 -10.65
CA LYS A 218 33.55 6.10 -9.62
C LYS A 218 34.45 7.26 -9.23
N GLU A 219 34.97 7.97 -10.22
CA GLU A 219 35.84 9.13 -10.05
C GLU A 219 35.15 10.26 -9.28
N LEU A 220 33.94 10.64 -9.69
CA LEU A 220 33.24 11.81 -9.14
C LEU A 220 32.46 11.52 -7.85
N TYR A 221 31.80 10.36 -7.79
CA TYR A 221 30.76 10.07 -6.78
C TYR A 221 31.06 8.81 -5.95
N GLY A 222 32.22 8.20 -6.17
CA GLY A 222 32.67 7.00 -5.48
C GLY A 222 32.10 5.69 -6.03
N GLU A 223 32.71 4.59 -5.61
CA GLU A 223 32.32 3.24 -6.00
C GLU A 223 30.92 2.87 -5.48
N LYS A 224 30.03 2.44 -6.37
CA LYS A 224 28.69 1.92 -6.03
C LYS A 224 28.70 0.40 -5.97
N LYS A 225 27.82 -0.16 -5.15
CA LYS A 225 27.76 -1.62 -4.93
C LYS A 225 27.15 -2.37 -6.12
N ASP A 226 25.97 -1.97 -6.57
CA ASP A 226 25.17 -2.72 -7.56
C ASP A 226 25.14 -2.04 -8.93
N LEU A 227 24.67 -2.77 -9.95
CA LEU A 227 24.42 -2.27 -11.30
C LEU A 227 22.92 -2.44 -11.65
N LEU A 228 22.22 -1.33 -11.81
CA LEU A 228 20.82 -1.27 -12.21
C LEU A 228 20.71 -0.80 -13.66
N LEU A 229 20.27 -1.69 -14.53
CA LEU A 229 20.14 -1.46 -15.97
C LEU A 229 18.67 -1.20 -16.33
N MET A 230 18.43 -0.03 -16.91
CA MET A 230 17.08 0.49 -17.21
C MET A 230 16.65 0.20 -18.66
N ASP A 231 17.39 -0.65 -19.35
CA ASP A 231 17.11 -1.21 -20.67
C ASP A 231 15.65 -1.65 -20.82
N ASN A 232 14.96 -1.24 -21.88
CA ASN A 232 13.58 -1.69 -22.10
C ASN A 232 13.49 -3.18 -22.46
N ASN A 233 14.48 -3.71 -23.20
CA ASN A 233 14.58 -5.14 -23.52
C ASN A 233 15.99 -5.50 -24.03
N VAL A 234 16.90 -5.85 -23.12
CA VAL A 234 18.27 -6.23 -23.46
C VAL A 234 18.34 -7.50 -24.33
N LEU A 235 17.40 -8.44 -24.16
CA LEU A 235 17.42 -9.71 -24.89
C LEU A 235 17.13 -9.55 -26.37
N LYS A 236 16.63 -8.39 -26.82
CA LYS A 236 16.49 -8.10 -28.25
C LYS A 236 17.84 -7.86 -28.93
N SER A 237 18.88 -7.53 -28.17
CA SER A 237 20.16 -7.16 -28.74
C SER A 237 20.83 -8.37 -29.41
N PRO A 238 21.25 -8.25 -30.68
CA PRO A 238 22.13 -9.25 -31.28
C PRO A 238 23.55 -9.22 -30.66
N ARG A 239 23.88 -8.16 -29.91
CA ARG A 239 25.17 -7.94 -29.24
C ARG A 239 25.12 -8.27 -27.75
N LEU A 240 24.17 -9.09 -27.29
CA LEU A 240 24.04 -9.44 -25.87
C LEU A 240 25.35 -9.99 -25.28
N LYS A 241 26.09 -10.83 -26.02
CA LYS A 241 27.37 -11.36 -25.55
C LYS A 241 28.35 -10.23 -25.20
N GLU A 242 28.46 -9.22 -26.07
CA GLU A 242 29.35 -8.08 -25.86
C GLU A 242 28.93 -7.21 -24.67
N ILE A 243 27.62 -6.98 -24.52
CA ILE A 243 27.07 -6.30 -23.34
C ILE A 243 27.48 -7.04 -22.06
N ILE A 244 27.34 -8.36 -22.06
CA ILE A 244 27.64 -9.20 -20.89
C ILE A 244 29.15 -9.28 -20.63
N ASP A 245 29.96 -9.35 -21.68
CA ASP A 245 31.43 -9.28 -21.56
C ASP A 245 31.85 -7.97 -20.88
N GLU A 246 31.29 -6.83 -21.29
CA GLU A 246 31.58 -5.53 -20.66
C GLU A 246 31.11 -5.47 -19.20
N ILE A 247 29.95 -6.02 -18.86
CA ILE A 247 29.47 -6.10 -17.46
C ILE A 247 30.42 -6.93 -16.60
N VAL A 248 30.94 -8.05 -17.13
CA VAL A 248 31.95 -8.87 -16.45
C VAL A 248 33.26 -8.11 -16.27
N GLU A 249 33.76 -7.42 -17.31
CA GLU A 249 34.99 -6.61 -17.24
C GLU A 249 34.89 -5.50 -16.18
N LEU A 250 33.69 -4.97 -15.94
CA LEU A 250 33.41 -3.95 -14.94
C LEU A 250 33.29 -4.50 -13.50
N GLY A 251 33.48 -5.81 -13.30
CA GLY A 251 33.50 -6.46 -11.99
C GLY A 251 32.12 -6.87 -11.47
N PHE A 252 31.18 -7.18 -12.38
CA PHE A 252 29.82 -7.65 -12.05
C PHE A 252 29.58 -9.09 -12.53
N GLU A 253 30.63 -9.90 -12.62
CA GLU A 253 30.56 -11.33 -12.88
C GLU A 253 29.80 -12.09 -11.78
N ARG A 254 29.42 -13.34 -12.07
CA ARG A 254 28.70 -14.19 -11.12
C ARG A 254 29.49 -14.29 -9.81
N ASN A 255 28.78 -14.10 -8.69
CA ASN A 255 29.34 -14.08 -7.34
C ASN A 255 30.30 -12.91 -7.02
N ALA A 256 30.38 -11.89 -7.86
CA ALA A 256 31.17 -10.69 -7.61
C ALA A 256 30.86 -10.07 -6.24
N LYS A 257 31.91 -9.53 -5.61
CA LYS A 257 31.86 -8.91 -4.28
C LYS A 257 32.22 -7.44 -4.37
N TYR A 258 31.68 -6.67 -3.45
CA TYR A 258 31.98 -5.26 -3.23
C TYR A 258 32.53 -5.10 -1.82
N ILE A 259 33.65 -4.40 -1.69
CA ILE A 259 34.22 -4.03 -0.40
C ILE A 259 33.86 -2.57 -0.18
N ASN A 260 33.07 -2.29 0.86
CA ASN A 260 32.70 -0.91 1.15
C ASN A 260 33.94 -0.12 1.58
N PRO A 261 34.32 0.96 0.88
CA PRO A 261 35.57 1.66 1.13
C PRO A 261 35.59 2.37 2.49
N LYS A 262 34.41 2.76 3.02
CA LYS A 262 34.30 3.43 4.32
C LYS A 262 34.35 2.46 5.52
N THR A 263 33.82 1.24 5.36
CA THR A 263 33.60 0.31 6.49
C THR A 263 34.38 -1.00 6.37
N GLY A 264 35.03 -1.27 5.24
CA GLY A 264 35.69 -2.55 4.95
C GLY A 264 34.74 -3.75 4.80
N LYS A 265 33.43 -3.57 4.96
CA LYS A 265 32.45 -4.66 4.90
C LYS A 265 32.34 -5.22 3.49
N VAL A 266 32.49 -6.54 3.38
CA VAL A 266 32.32 -7.29 2.12
C VAL A 266 30.84 -7.62 1.91
N LYS A 267 30.30 -7.25 0.75
CA LYS A 267 28.92 -7.54 0.32
C LYS A 267 28.93 -8.20 -1.07
N LYS A 268 27.86 -8.92 -1.42
CA LYS A 268 27.64 -9.39 -2.80
C LYS A 268 27.15 -8.23 -3.68
N ARG A 269 27.65 -8.17 -4.91
CA ARG A 269 27.13 -7.28 -5.97
C ARG A 269 25.95 -7.92 -6.66
N PHE A 270 25.07 -7.11 -7.22
CA PHE A 270 23.97 -7.56 -8.07
C PHE A 270 23.87 -6.74 -9.36
N VAL A 271 23.43 -7.41 -10.43
CA VAL A 271 22.99 -6.81 -11.69
C VAL A 271 21.48 -6.99 -11.82
N ASP A 272 20.73 -5.92 -12.12
CA ASP A 272 19.28 -5.96 -12.30
C ASP A 272 18.88 -5.26 -13.60
N PHE A 273 18.42 -6.04 -14.58
CA PHE A 273 17.71 -5.52 -15.76
C PHE A 273 16.27 -5.20 -15.37
N ASN A 274 16.05 -3.95 -14.93
CA ASN A 274 14.91 -3.60 -14.10
C ASN A 274 13.56 -3.58 -14.83
N GLN A 275 13.54 -3.25 -16.13
CA GLN A 275 12.32 -3.17 -16.92
C GLN A 275 11.82 -4.54 -17.40
N GLY A 276 12.61 -5.60 -17.21
CA GLY A 276 12.23 -6.97 -17.56
C GLY A 276 12.97 -7.54 -18.77
N LEU A 277 12.81 -8.86 -18.94
CA LEU A 277 13.38 -9.71 -19.97
C LEU A 277 12.23 -10.41 -20.69
N ASP A 278 12.19 -10.33 -22.02
CA ASP A 278 11.11 -10.97 -22.79
C ASP A 278 11.31 -12.49 -22.85
N ALA A 279 10.32 -13.24 -22.37
CA ALA A 279 10.31 -14.70 -22.36
C ALA A 279 10.52 -15.30 -23.76
N PHE A 280 9.95 -14.71 -24.81
CA PHE A 280 10.10 -15.24 -26.19
C PHE A 280 11.52 -15.13 -26.72
N LEU A 281 12.31 -14.21 -26.17
CA LEU A 281 13.68 -13.98 -26.61
C LEU A 281 14.70 -14.79 -25.81
N MET A 282 14.30 -15.52 -24.78
CA MET A 282 15.19 -16.29 -23.90
C MET A 282 15.61 -17.62 -24.54
N THR A 283 16.61 -17.58 -25.42
CA THR A 283 17.28 -18.79 -25.95
C THR A 283 18.31 -19.34 -24.96
N GLU A 284 18.72 -20.59 -25.13
CA GLU A 284 19.77 -21.23 -24.33
C GLU A 284 21.07 -20.40 -24.28
N ALA A 285 21.56 -19.96 -25.44
CA ALA A 285 22.78 -19.15 -25.53
C ALA A 285 22.68 -17.83 -24.75
N LYS A 286 21.50 -17.20 -24.72
CA LYS A 286 21.27 -15.96 -23.95
C LYS A 286 21.14 -16.23 -22.46
N ALA A 287 20.50 -17.33 -22.07
CA ALA A 287 20.45 -17.78 -20.67
C ALA A 287 21.87 -18.06 -20.13
N GLN A 288 22.73 -18.71 -20.92
CA GLN A 288 24.15 -18.87 -20.62
C GLN A 288 24.86 -17.54 -20.41
N GLN A 289 24.61 -16.53 -21.24
CA GLN A 289 25.19 -15.20 -21.04
C GLN A 289 24.72 -14.58 -19.71
N LEU A 290 23.43 -14.61 -19.40
CA LEU A 290 22.92 -14.09 -18.12
C LEU A 290 23.51 -14.82 -16.90
N GLY A 291 23.77 -16.13 -17.01
CA GLY A 291 24.41 -16.93 -15.96
C GLY A 291 25.86 -16.53 -15.65
N ARG A 292 26.50 -15.70 -16.48
CA ARG A 292 27.89 -15.22 -16.26
C ARG A 292 28.00 -14.02 -15.33
N ILE A 293 26.90 -13.31 -15.09
CA ILE A 293 26.87 -12.07 -14.29
C ILE A 293 26.19 -12.30 -12.94
N ALA A 294 26.37 -11.37 -12.00
CA ALA A 294 25.69 -11.39 -10.71
C ALA A 294 24.20 -11.00 -10.81
N ILE A 295 23.46 -11.54 -11.78
CA ILE A 295 22.07 -11.17 -12.03
C ILE A 295 21.17 -11.53 -10.84
N LYS A 296 20.49 -10.53 -10.27
CA LYS A 296 19.59 -10.71 -9.12
C LYS A 296 18.60 -9.54 -8.96
N PRO A 297 17.30 -9.72 -9.27
CA PRO A 297 16.71 -10.85 -9.98
C PRO A 297 16.86 -10.77 -11.50
N ALA A 298 16.71 -11.92 -12.16
CA ALA A 298 16.32 -11.95 -13.57
C ALA A 298 14.79 -11.81 -13.67
N ARG A 299 14.33 -10.67 -14.18
CA ARG A 299 12.90 -10.30 -14.27
C ARG A 299 12.32 -10.77 -15.60
N ILE A 300 11.86 -12.01 -15.72
CA ILE A 300 11.27 -12.50 -16.96
C ILE A 300 9.79 -12.10 -17.01
N ALA A 301 9.39 -11.36 -18.04
CA ALA A 301 8.03 -10.83 -18.17
C ALA A 301 7.00 -11.96 -18.37
N PHE A 302 5.89 -11.90 -17.63
CA PHE A 302 4.77 -12.85 -17.75
C PHE A 302 3.42 -12.09 -17.71
N ASP A 303 3.30 -11.15 -18.63
CA ASP A 303 2.24 -10.15 -18.65
C ASP A 303 0.85 -10.74 -18.96
N HIS A 304 0.78 -11.89 -19.64
CA HIS A 304 -0.49 -12.51 -20.02
C HIS A 304 -0.43 -14.05 -19.98
N ILE A 305 -1.55 -14.71 -19.69
CA ILE A 305 -1.59 -16.18 -19.54
C ILE A 305 -1.25 -16.92 -20.84
N GLU A 306 -1.54 -16.32 -22.00
CA GLU A 306 -1.24 -16.88 -23.32
C GLU A 306 0.27 -17.00 -23.58
N ASP A 307 1.12 -16.38 -22.75
CA ASP A 307 2.57 -16.51 -22.79
C ASP A 307 3.10 -17.67 -21.91
N ALA A 308 2.24 -18.45 -21.24
CA ALA A 308 2.63 -19.42 -20.20
C ALA A 308 3.70 -20.44 -20.63
N GLU A 309 3.58 -21.01 -21.83
CA GLU A 309 4.55 -22.00 -22.34
C GLU A 309 5.92 -21.37 -22.63
N ALA A 310 5.91 -20.23 -23.30
CA ALA A 310 7.13 -19.48 -23.60
C ALA A 310 7.82 -19.00 -22.31
N TYR A 311 7.02 -18.56 -21.34
CA TYR A 311 7.47 -18.17 -20.01
C TYR A 311 8.10 -19.34 -19.24
N ALA A 312 7.41 -20.47 -19.14
CA ALA A 312 7.93 -21.67 -18.46
C ALA A 312 9.24 -22.13 -19.09
N THR A 313 9.32 -22.12 -20.42
CA THR A 313 10.54 -22.44 -21.16
C THR A 313 11.68 -21.48 -20.82
N ALA A 314 11.42 -20.17 -20.83
CA ALA A 314 12.41 -19.15 -20.49
C ALA A 314 12.94 -19.30 -19.05
N ILE A 315 12.04 -19.57 -18.09
CA ILE A 315 12.38 -19.82 -16.69
C ILE A 315 13.28 -21.04 -16.55
N LYS A 316 12.92 -22.17 -17.18
CA LYS A 316 13.72 -23.40 -17.13
C LYS A 316 15.11 -23.17 -17.72
N ARG A 317 15.21 -22.54 -18.89
CA ARG A 317 16.49 -22.20 -19.53
C ARG A 317 17.36 -21.33 -18.63
N ALA A 318 16.80 -20.27 -18.05
CA ALA A 318 17.54 -19.39 -17.15
C ALA A 318 18.06 -20.14 -15.91
N ALA A 319 17.18 -20.88 -15.24
CA ALA A 319 17.52 -21.65 -14.04
C ALA A 319 18.61 -22.71 -14.30
N LEU A 320 18.46 -23.50 -15.37
CA LEU A 320 19.43 -24.55 -15.74
C LEU A 320 20.81 -23.98 -16.13
N ASN A 321 20.87 -22.69 -16.49
CA ASN A 321 22.12 -21.98 -16.77
C ASN A 321 22.62 -21.13 -15.59
N GLY A 322 22.17 -21.44 -14.36
CA GLY A 322 22.71 -20.85 -13.14
C GLY A 322 22.11 -19.49 -12.73
N VAL A 323 20.99 -19.11 -13.33
CA VAL A 323 20.19 -17.94 -12.90
C VAL A 323 19.20 -18.38 -11.82
N ASN A 324 19.65 -18.35 -10.56
CA ASN A 324 18.91 -18.98 -9.46
C ASN A 324 17.90 -18.04 -8.77
N TYR A 325 17.91 -16.74 -9.09
CA TYR A 325 17.00 -15.76 -8.50
C TYR A 325 16.19 -15.09 -9.61
N LEU A 326 14.98 -15.62 -9.82
CA LEU A 326 14.08 -15.26 -10.90
C LEU A 326 12.88 -14.50 -10.33
N SER A 327 12.35 -13.59 -11.13
CA SER A 327 11.10 -12.92 -10.83
C SER A 327 10.33 -12.60 -12.09
N ASN A 328 9.10 -12.17 -11.92
CA ASN A 328 8.25 -11.73 -13.01
C ASN A 328 7.38 -10.55 -12.58
N TYR A 329 7.12 -9.66 -13.52
CA TYR A 329 5.98 -8.76 -13.43
C TYR A 329 4.76 -9.49 -14.00
N LEU A 330 3.66 -9.52 -13.24
CA LEU A 330 2.38 -10.10 -13.66
C LEU A 330 1.37 -8.99 -13.82
N LEU A 331 1.16 -8.53 -15.05
CA LEU A 331 0.13 -7.54 -15.33
C LEU A 331 -1.25 -8.18 -15.16
N TYR A 332 -2.10 -7.64 -14.29
CA TYR A 332 -3.51 -8.05 -14.20
C TYR A 332 -4.44 -6.87 -14.45
N ASN A 333 -5.73 -7.12 -14.63
CA ASN A 333 -6.74 -6.06 -14.87
C ASN A 333 -6.59 -5.35 -16.23
N ALA A 334 -5.90 -5.98 -17.18
CA ALA A 334 -5.73 -5.45 -18.53
C ALA A 334 -6.93 -5.77 -19.43
N ASP A 335 -7.31 -4.83 -20.27
CA ASP A 335 -8.21 -5.11 -21.40
C ASP A 335 -7.48 -5.90 -22.49
N ALA A 336 -8.20 -6.40 -23.49
CA ALA A 336 -7.59 -7.02 -24.65
C ALA A 336 -6.64 -6.02 -25.35
N PHE A 337 -5.44 -6.48 -25.71
CA PHE A 337 -4.43 -5.62 -26.33
C PHE A 337 -3.62 -6.40 -27.38
N SER A 338 -2.99 -5.67 -28.30
CA SER A 338 -1.99 -6.24 -29.21
C SER A 338 -0.58 -6.09 -28.65
N GLY A 339 0.30 -7.05 -28.85
CA GLY A 339 1.72 -6.94 -28.49
C GLY A 339 2.50 -8.13 -29.02
N LYS A 340 3.82 -7.98 -29.21
CA LYS A 340 4.69 -9.09 -29.67
C LYS A 340 4.17 -9.77 -30.94
N GLY A 341 3.57 -8.99 -31.85
CA GLY A 341 2.99 -9.47 -33.11
C GLY A 341 1.70 -10.30 -32.98
N ARG A 342 1.04 -10.32 -31.81
CA ARG A 342 -0.21 -11.07 -31.58
C ARG A 342 -1.27 -10.27 -30.83
N MET A 343 -2.48 -10.81 -30.78
CA MET A 343 -3.58 -10.30 -29.96
C MET A 343 -3.70 -11.10 -28.68
N TYR A 344 -3.92 -10.40 -27.57
CA TYR A 344 -4.17 -10.96 -26.25
C TYR A 344 -5.61 -10.69 -25.82
N LYS A 345 -6.26 -11.66 -25.18
CA LYS A 345 -7.59 -11.46 -24.60
C LYS A 345 -7.55 -10.49 -23.42
N ALA A 346 -8.72 -10.05 -22.95
CA ALA A 346 -8.80 -9.33 -21.69
C ALA A 346 -8.44 -10.28 -20.54
N ASP A 347 -7.66 -9.77 -19.59
CA ASP A 347 -7.20 -10.52 -18.43
C ASP A 347 -8.34 -10.73 -17.44
N ALA A 348 -8.53 -11.97 -16.99
CA ALA A 348 -9.53 -12.34 -16.00
C ALA A 348 -8.87 -12.71 -14.65
N PRO A 349 -9.60 -12.68 -13.51
CA PRO A 349 -9.06 -13.12 -12.22
C PRO A 349 -8.40 -14.51 -12.26
N GLU A 350 -8.99 -15.44 -13.00
CA GLU A 350 -8.49 -16.80 -13.22
C GLU A 350 -7.10 -16.80 -13.87
N ASP A 351 -6.85 -15.86 -14.79
CA ASP A 351 -5.57 -15.73 -15.48
C ASP A 351 -4.47 -15.26 -14.52
N LEU A 352 -4.78 -14.37 -13.56
CA LEU A 352 -3.84 -14.00 -12.50
C LEU A 352 -3.51 -15.21 -11.61
N TYR A 353 -4.53 -15.97 -11.18
CA TYR A 353 -4.33 -17.16 -10.34
C TYR A 353 -3.45 -18.20 -11.03
N ASN A 354 -3.75 -18.54 -12.28
CA ASN A 354 -3.03 -19.56 -13.04
C ASN A 354 -1.55 -19.16 -13.26
N ARG A 355 -1.27 -17.87 -13.50
CA ARG A 355 0.10 -17.38 -13.62
C ARG A 355 0.89 -17.47 -12.31
N LEU A 356 0.26 -17.11 -11.19
CA LEU A 356 0.87 -17.26 -9.87
C LEU A 356 1.13 -18.72 -9.51
N LYS A 357 0.16 -19.60 -9.78
CA LYS A 357 0.27 -21.05 -9.56
C LYS A 357 1.42 -21.65 -10.37
N LEU A 358 1.52 -21.30 -11.66
CA LEU A 358 2.60 -21.78 -12.53
C LEU A 358 3.99 -21.46 -11.97
N ASN A 359 4.19 -20.26 -11.39
CA ASN A 359 5.47 -19.90 -10.78
C ASN A 359 5.83 -20.76 -9.57
N VAL A 360 4.85 -21.08 -8.73
CA VAL A 360 5.05 -21.97 -7.57
C VAL A 360 5.44 -23.36 -8.04
N GLU A 361 4.72 -23.90 -9.02
CA GLU A 361 4.96 -25.23 -9.57
C GLU A 361 6.32 -25.31 -10.27
N LEU A 362 6.70 -24.32 -11.07
CA LEU A 362 8.01 -24.24 -11.72
C LEU A 362 9.15 -24.21 -10.70
N GLN A 363 9.00 -23.45 -9.61
CA GLN A 363 10.03 -23.38 -8.57
C GLN A 363 10.24 -24.74 -7.91
N GLU A 364 9.17 -25.47 -7.61
CA GLU A 364 9.25 -26.81 -7.02
C GLU A 364 9.81 -27.84 -8.00
N GLU A 365 9.33 -27.83 -9.25
CA GLU A 365 9.86 -28.68 -10.32
C GLU A 365 11.37 -28.51 -10.45
N LEU A 366 11.84 -27.26 -10.55
CA LEU A 366 13.26 -26.94 -10.72
C LEU A 366 14.09 -27.33 -9.50
N ASN A 367 13.61 -27.10 -8.27
CA ASN A 367 14.35 -27.50 -7.07
C ASN A 367 14.35 -29.02 -6.84
N ASN A 368 13.40 -29.77 -7.40
CA ASN A 368 13.44 -31.23 -7.39
C ASN A 368 14.46 -31.79 -8.42
N GLN A 369 14.65 -31.08 -9.53
CA GLN A 369 15.64 -31.42 -10.56
C GLN A 369 17.05 -31.01 -10.15
N ILE A 370 17.22 -29.78 -9.64
CA ILE A 370 18.49 -29.20 -9.19
C ILE A 370 18.69 -29.59 -7.72
N ARG A 371 19.31 -30.76 -7.50
CA ARG A 371 19.56 -31.32 -6.15
C ARG A 371 20.75 -30.70 -5.40
N ASP A 372 21.18 -29.53 -5.83
CA ASP A 372 22.28 -28.77 -5.23
C ASP A 372 21.72 -27.69 -4.30
N GLU A 373 22.02 -27.82 -3.01
CA GLU A 373 21.53 -26.88 -1.98
C GLU A 373 22.02 -25.45 -2.18
N ASP A 374 23.22 -25.27 -2.75
CA ASP A 374 23.81 -23.96 -3.03
C ASP A 374 23.22 -23.29 -4.28
N ASN A 375 22.49 -24.06 -5.10
CA ASN A 375 21.91 -23.62 -6.37
C ASN A 375 20.37 -23.66 -6.40
N LYS A 376 19.72 -23.64 -5.23
CA LYS A 376 18.25 -23.55 -5.16
C LYS A 376 17.70 -22.36 -5.93
N VAL A 377 16.69 -22.63 -6.75
CA VAL A 377 15.98 -21.64 -7.54
C VAL A 377 14.89 -20.99 -6.69
N SER A 378 14.87 -19.67 -6.69
CA SER A 378 13.79 -18.86 -6.12
C SER A 378 13.09 -18.10 -7.24
N ILE A 379 11.76 -18.23 -7.29
CA ILE A 379 10.87 -17.52 -8.20
C ILE A 379 9.88 -16.73 -7.35
N PHE A 380 9.79 -15.44 -7.58
CA PHE A 380 8.81 -14.58 -6.93
C PHE A 380 8.08 -13.69 -7.92
N SER A 381 6.80 -13.48 -7.67
CA SER A 381 5.90 -12.81 -8.61
C SER A 381 5.50 -11.43 -8.10
N PHE A 382 5.48 -10.43 -8.98
CA PHE A 382 4.99 -9.09 -8.70
C PHE A 382 3.69 -8.81 -9.47
N PRO A 383 2.51 -9.07 -8.88
CA PRO A 383 1.26 -8.65 -9.47
C PRO A 383 1.16 -7.14 -9.57
N MET A 384 1.06 -6.63 -10.80
CA MET A 384 0.94 -5.22 -11.14
C MET A 384 -0.42 -4.96 -11.75
N ARG A 385 -1.20 -4.08 -11.12
CA ARG A 385 -2.49 -3.65 -11.67
C ARG A 385 -2.22 -2.82 -12.92
N TYR A 386 -2.83 -3.20 -14.03
CA TYR A 386 -2.84 -2.39 -15.24
C TYR A 386 -3.56 -1.08 -15.02
N ILE A 387 -2.91 0.00 -15.46
CA ILE A 387 -3.47 1.35 -15.57
C ILE A 387 -3.14 1.84 -16.99
N PRO A 388 -4.15 2.20 -17.80
CA PRO A 388 -3.94 2.82 -19.11
C PRO A 388 -3.00 4.02 -19.04
N LEU A 389 -2.22 4.20 -20.10
CA LEU A 389 -1.17 5.22 -20.16
C LEU A 389 -1.72 6.66 -20.08
N ASP A 390 -2.98 6.89 -20.44
CA ASP A 390 -3.64 8.20 -20.44
C ASP A 390 -4.46 8.48 -19.16
N ASN A 391 -4.53 7.52 -18.23
CA ASN A 391 -5.29 7.68 -17.00
C ASN A 391 -4.57 8.54 -15.96
N LYS A 392 -5.31 9.52 -15.42
CA LYS A 392 -4.82 10.49 -14.42
C LYS A 392 -5.03 10.04 -12.97
N SER A 393 -5.55 8.83 -12.77
CA SER A 393 -5.75 8.26 -11.44
C SER A 393 -5.62 6.74 -11.47
N ARG A 394 -5.42 6.14 -10.30
CA ARG A 394 -5.23 4.68 -10.12
C ARG A 394 -6.56 3.89 -10.14
N GLY A 395 -7.65 4.51 -10.58
CA GLY A 395 -9.03 3.98 -10.47
C GLY A 395 -9.46 2.98 -11.53
N TYR A 396 -8.60 2.64 -12.50
CA TYR A 396 -8.99 1.85 -13.68
C TYR A 396 -9.47 0.43 -13.38
N VAL A 397 -10.63 0.04 -13.92
CA VAL A 397 -11.19 -1.31 -13.80
C VAL A 397 -11.32 -1.88 -15.21
N GLY A 398 -10.60 -2.97 -15.48
CA GLY A 398 -10.63 -3.67 -16.77
C GLY A 398 -11.92 -4.46 -16.97
N LYS A 399 -12.19 -4.85 -18.22
CA LYS A 399 -13.49 -5.40 -18.67
C LYS A 399 -13.99 -6.63 -17.89
N LEU A 400 -13.09 -7.49 -17.43
CA LEU A 400 -13.43 -8.73 -16.69
C LEU A 400 -13.21 -8.59 -15.17
N TRP A 401 -12.92 -7.38 -14.71
CA TRP A 401 -12.67 -7.09 -13.30
C TRP A 401 -13.75 -6.18 -12.74
N ASN A 402 -13.86 -6.14 -11.42
CA ASN A 402 -14.70 -5.20 -10.71
C ASN A 402 -13.91 -4.60 -9.52
N LYS A 403 -14.44 -3.57 -8.87
CA LYS A 403 -13.73 -2.89 -7.78
C LYS A 403 -13.49 -3.81 -6.59
N LYS A 404 -14.39 -4.77 -6.33
CA LYS A 404 -14.26 -5.75 -5.24
C LYS A 404 -13.07 -6.68 -5.47
N TYR A 405 -12.92 -7.22 -6.68
CA TYR A 405 -11.80 -8.09 -7.05
C TYR A 405 -10.47 -7.38 -6.93
N LEU A 406 -10.38 -6.15 -7.44
CA LEU A 406 -9.16 -5.35 -7.35
C LEU A 406 -8.80 -5.01 -5.91
N ARG A 407 -9.81 -4.68 -5.09
CA ARG A 407 -9.61 -4.42 -3.67
C ARG A 407 -9.19 -5.67 -2.90
N ALA A 408 -9.77 -6.82 -3.22
CA ALA A 408 -9.39 -8.11 -2.63
C ALA A 408 -7.94 -8.47 -2.94
N VAL A 409 -7.53 -8.44 -4.22
CA VAL A 409 -6.14 -8.68 -4.63
C VAL A 409 -5.20 -7.69 -3.97
N GLN A 410 -5.57 -6.41 -3.87
CA GLN A 410 -4.78 -5.42 -3.12
C GLN A 410 -4.61 -5.84 -1.65
N SER A 411 -5.68 -6.26 -0.97
CA SER A 411 -5.62 -6.74 0.41
C SER A 411 -4.73 -7.98 0.59
N ILE A 412 -4.73 -8.92 -0.37
CA ILE A 412 -3.84 -10.08 -0.39
C ILE A 412 -2.37 -9.66 -0.48
N LEU A 413 -2.08 -8.62 -1.27
CA LEU A 413 -0.70 -8.20 -1.55
C LEU A 413 -0.08 -7.28 -0.50
N ILE A 414 -0.88 -6.55 0.29
CA ILE A 414 -0.38 -5.62 1.33
C ILE A 414 0.64 -6.29 2.28
N PRO A 415 0.38 -7.49 2.85
CA PRO A 415 1.33 -8.16 3.74
C PRO A 415 2.67 -8.52 3.10
N THR A 416 2.73 -8.62 1.76
CA THR A 416 4.00 -8.92 1.06
C THR A 416 4.97 -7.74 1.10
N GLN A 417 4.51 -6.52 1.43
CA GLN A 417 5.31 -5.29 1.41
C GLN A 417 6.08 -5.09 0.10
N GLY A 418 5.52 -5.55 -1.03
CA GLY A 418 6.18 -5.46 -2.32
C GLY A 418 7.41 -6.38 -2.46
N LYS A 419 7.51 -7.46 -1.67
CA LYS A 419 8.51 -8.54 -1.85
C LYS A 419 8.07 -9.60 -2.88
N GLY A 420 6.82 -9.52 -3.31
CA GLY A 420 6.21 -10.46 -4.26
C GLY A 420 5.65 -11.72 -3.59
N VAL A 421 4.98 -12.54 -4.39
CA VAL A 421 4.41 -13.84 -3.99
C VAL A 421 5.44 -14.92 -4.25
N SER A 422 5.79 -15.71 -3.24
CA SER A 422 6.72 -16.84 -3.36
C SER A 422 6.34 -18.00 -2.46
N GLY A 423 6.62 -19.22 -2.94
CA GLY A 423 6.42 -20.47 -2.19
C GLY A 423 4.96 -20.91 -2.04
N ARG A 424 4.75 -22.23 -2.11
CA ARG A 424 3.42 -22.87 -2.07
C ARG A 424 2.63 -22.53 -0.80
N SER A 425 3.28 -22.62 0.36
CA SER A 425 2.59 -22.41 1.64
C SER A 425 2.02 -21.00 1.84
N PHE A 426 2.64 -19.97 1.27
CA PHE A 426 2.09 -18.63 1.26
C PHE A 426 1.01 -18.50 0.18
N PHE A 427 1.30 -18.98 -1.03
CA PHE A 427 0.38 -18.93 -2.17
C PHE A 427 -0.98 -19.54 -1.83
N GLU A 428 -1.03 -20.77 -1.31
CA GLU A 428 -2.28 -21.46 -0.99
C GLU A 428 -3.08 -20.74 0.11
N VAL A 429 -2.40 -20.23 1.15
CA VAL A 429 -3.05 -19.46 2.22
C VAL A 429 -3.59 -18.12 1.72
N ALA A 430 -2.90 -17.48 0.77
CA ALA A 430 -3.22 -16.14 0.30
C ALA A 430 -4.24 -16.14 -0.85
N PHE A 431 -4.05 -17.03 -1.82
CA PHE A 431 -4.82 -17.13 -3.06
C PHE A 431 -5.74 -18.35 -3.12
N GLY A 432 -5.57 -19.37 -2.26
CA GLY A 432 -6.37 -20.61 -2.31
C GLY A 432 -5.63 -21.78 -2.96
N HIS A 433 -6.06 -23.00 -2.63
CA HIS A 433 -5.48 -24.26 -3.11
C HIS A 433 -5.82 -24.56 -4.57
N ASP A 434 -6.98 -24.07 -5.03
CA ASP A 434 -7.45 -24.19 -6.39
C ASP A 434 -8.13 -22.89 -6.86
N LEU A 435 -8.54 -22.87 -8.13
CA LEU A 435 -9.16 -21.71 -8.74
C LEU A 435 -10.52 -21.37 -8.11
N GLU A 436 -11.29 -22.39 -7.72
CA GLU A 436 -12.61 -22.18 -7.12
C GLU A 436 -12.48 -21.50 -5.75
N GLU A 437 -11.52 -21.93 -4.94
CA GLU A 437 -11.20 -21.27 -3.67
C GLU A 437 -10.72 -19.83 -3.92
N PHE A 438 -9.86 -19.59 -4.91
CA PHE A 438 -9.40 -18.24 -5.23
C PHE A 438 -10.56 -17.29 -5.55
N LEU A 439 -11.49 -17.72 -6.41
CA LEU A 439 -12.64 -16.91 -6.78
C LEU A 439 -13.52 -16.62 -5.54
N LYS A 440 -13.71 -17.59 -4.64
CA LYS A 440 -14.40 -17.36 -3.36
C LYS A 440 -13.63 -16.38 -2.47
N VAL A 441 -12.30 -16.48 -2.40
CA VAL A 441 -11.45 -15.60 -1.58
C VAL A 441 -11.60 -14.14 -2.01
N ILE A 442 -11.56 -13.85 -3.31
CA ILE A 442 -11.66 -12.46 -3.79
C ILE A 442 -13.07 -11.85 -3.63
N LEU A 443 -14.08 -12.70 -3.45
CA LEU A 443 -15.44 -12.30 -3.10
C LEU A 443 -15.59 -11.96 -1.60
N MET A 444 -14.79 -12.54 -0.70
CA MET A 444 -14.91 -12.29 0.75
C MET A 444 -14.62 -10.84 1.15
N PRO A 445 -15.15 -10.35 2.28
CA PRO A 445 -14.77 -9.06 2.86
C PRO A 445 -13.24 -8.95 3.07
N GLU A 446 -12.68 -7.75 2.91
CA GLU A 446 -11.23 -7.53 3.01
C GLU A 446 -10.65 -7.96 4.36
N SER A 447 -11.38 -7.71 5.45
CA SER A 447 -10.99 -8.13 6.80
C SER A 447 -10.88 -9.65 6.94
N TYR A 448 -11.65 -10.41 6.14
CA TYR A 448 -11.66 -11.87 6.17
C TYR A 448 -10.49 -12.42 5.36
N ILE A 449 -10.13 -11.73 4.28
CA ILE A 449 -8.97 -12.05 3.43
C ILE A 449 -7.67 -11.88 4.23
N VAL A 450 -7.45 -10.71 4.84
CA VAL A 450 -6.18 -10.39 5.53
C VAL A 450 -5.96 -11.23 6.79
N SER A 451 -7.01 -11.82 7.36
CA SER A 451 -6.96 -12.64 8.57
C SER A 451 -6.78 -14.14 8.31
N ARG A 452 -6.47 -14.55 7.07
CA ARG A 452 -6.24 -15.97 6.72
C ARG A 452 -4.87 -16.51 7.14
N GLY A 453 -3.90 -15.64 7.41
CA GLY A 453 -2.56 -16.06 7.82
C GLY A 453 -2.52 -16.68 9.22
N ASN A 454 -2.01 -17.92 9.34
CA ASN A 454 -1.90 -18.62 10.63
C ASN A 454 -0.85 -17.94 11.55
N PRO A 455 -1.26 -17.41 12.72
CA PRO A 455 -0.37 -16.70 13.64
C PRO A 455 0.78 -17.55 14.19
N ASN A 456 0.63 -18.88 14.25
CA ASN A 456 1.68 -19.78 14.76
C ASN A 456 2.96 -19.77 13.89
N LYS A 457 2.88 -19.25 12.66
CA LYS A 457 4.02 -19.11 11.77
C LYS A 457 4.81 -17.80 12.00
N ILE A 458 4.32 -16.90 12.86
CA ILE A 458 4.98 -15.64 13.17
C ILE A 458 6.18 -15.92 14.08
N LYS A 459 7.35 -15.41 13.68
CA LYS A 459 8.58 -15.47 14.49
C LYS A 459 8.76 -14.17 15.28
N ASN A 460 9.48 -14.22 16.40
CA ASN A 460 9.84 -13.06 17.23
C ASN A 460 8.64 -12.28 17.78
N ILE A 461 7.68 -12.99 18.37
CA ILE A 461 6.48 -12.42 19.01
C ILE A 461 6.40 -12.90 20.46
N SER A 462 5.88 -12.05 21.36
CA SER A 462 5.69 -12.45 22.76
C SER A 462 4.61 -13.55 22.87
N PRO A 463 4.66 -14.43 23.89
CA PRO A 463 3.62 -15.44 24.10
C PRO A 463 2.21 -14.85 24.24
N GLU A 464 2.10 -13.69 24.89
CA GLU A 464 0.82 -13.01 25.10
C GLU A 464 0.27 -12.44 23.79
N ASP A 465 1.10 -11.76 23.00
CA ASP A 465 0.69 -11.25 21.69
C ASP A 465 0.33 -12.38 20.72
N LEU A 466 1.05 -13.51 20.79
CA LEU A 466 0.73 -14.70 19.99
C LEU A 466 -0.63 -15.27 20.37
N LYS A 467 -0.91 -15.42 21.67
CA LYS A 467 -2.21 -15.86 22.18
C LYS A 467 -3.33 -14.95 21.69
N ASN A 468 -3.17 -13.63 21.80
CA ASN A 468 -4.15 -12.65 21.32
C ASN A 468 -4.38 -12.77 19.81
N LYS A 469 -3.31 -12.92 19.00
CA LYS A 469 -3.45 -13.13 17.56
C LYS A 469 -4.13 -14.45 17.21
N ILE A 470 -3.91 -15.52 17.98
CA ILE A 470 -4.58 -16.82 17.79
C ILE A 470 -6.08 -16.69 18.06
N GLU A 471 -6.49 -15.99 19.12
CA GLU A 471 -7.91 -15.78 19.41
C GLU A 471 -8.60 -14.94 18.32
N ILE A 472 -7.95 -13.86 17.87
CA ILE A 472 -8.42 -13.07 16.72
C ILE A 472 -8.55 -13.96 15.47
N TYR A 473 -7.55 -14.79 15.18
CA TYR A 473 -7.56 -15.71 14.05
C TYR A 473 -8.74 -16.69 14.09
N LYS A 474 -9.04 -17.29 15.25
CA LYS A 474 -10.19 -18.18 15.46
C LYS A 474 -11.53 -17.47 15.26
N VAL A 475 -11.67 -16.23 15.75
CA VAL A 475 -12.88 -15.43 15.54
C VAL A 475 -13.10 -15.18 14.05
N PHE A 476 -12.05 -14.80 13.31
CA PHE A 476 -12.15 -14.61 11.87
C PHE A 476 -12.36 -15.92 11.09
N GLU A 477 -11.87 -17.05 11.60
CA GLU A 477 -12.18 -18.37 11.04
C GLU A 477 -13.67 -18.67 11.10
N ARG A 478 -14.31 -18.43 12.25
CA ARG A 478 -15.77 -18.56 12.39
C ARG A 478 -16.53 -17.62 11.44
N LYS A 479 -16.08 -16.37 11.31
CA LYS A 479 -16.62 -15.39 10.35
C LYS A 479 -16.54 -15.87 8.90
N ARG A 480 -15.40 -16.44 8.49
CA ARG A 480 -15.22 -17.03 7.15
C ARG A 480 -16.10 -18.25 6.94
N ASN A 481 -16.23 -19.12 7.94
CA ASN A 481 -17.04 -20.32 7.84
C ASN A 481 -18.52 -19.97 7.68
N GLU A 482 -19.01 -18.97 8.41
CA GLU A 482 -20.38 -18.51 8.26
C GLU A 482 -20.63 -17.88 6.89
N TRP A 483 -19.70 -17.02 6.43
CA TRP A 483 -19.78 -16.46 5.08
C TRP A 483 -19.85 -17.56 4.01
N ARG A 484 -19.02 -18.62 4.13
CA ARG A 484 -19.02 -19.76 3.21
C ARG A 484 -20.33 -20.54 3.27
N ARG A 485 -20.89 -20.74 4.47
CA ARG A 485 -22.19 -21.41 4.66
C ARG A 485 -23.29 -20.65 3.93
N LEU A 486 -23.42 -19.35 4.19
CA LEU A 486 -24.42 -18.49 3.53
C LEU A 486 -24.23 -18.43 2.01
N TYR A 487 -22.99 -18.28 1.54
CA TYR A 487 -22.70 -18.25 0.10
C TYR A 487 -23.02 -19.59 -0.60
N ALA A 488 -22.83 -20.72 0.08
CA ALA A 488 -23.15 -22.04 -0.43
C ALA A 488 -24.66 -22.31 -0.54
N LEU A 489 -25.48 -21.58 0.23
CA LEU A 489 -26.95 -21.66 0.16
C LEU A 489 -27.53 -20.92 -1.05
N LEU A 490 -26.76 -20.04 -1.69
CA LEU A 490 -27.21 -19.29 -2.86
C LEU A 490 -27.16 -20.17 -4.11
N ASP A 491 -28.17 -20.07 -4.97
CA ASP A 491 -28.11 -20.63 -6.31
C ASP A 491 -27.19 -19.81 -7.25
N GLU A 492 -26.94 -20.29 -8.46
CA GLU A 492 -26.05 -19.62 -9.41
C GLU A 492 -26.55 -18.24 -9.88
N LYS A 493 -27.87 -18.03 -9.92
CA LYS A 493 -28.46 -16.73 -10.27
C LYS A 493 -28.31 -15.76 -9.11
N GLU A 494 -28.53 -16.22 -7.89
CA GLU A 494 -28.36 -15.44 -6.67
C GLU A 494 -26.90 -15.04 -6.44
N LYS A 495 -25.95 -15.96 -6.63
CA LYS A 495 -24.51 -15.65 -6.57
C LYS A 495 -24.11 -14.55 -7.55
N LYS A 496 -24.54 -14.65 -8.81
CA LYS A 496 -24.25 -13.64 -9.84
C LYS A 496 -24.85 -12.28 -9.49
N ASN A 497 -26.08 -12.25 -8.98
CA ASN A 497 -26.72 -11.00 -8.55
C ASN A 497 -25.97 -10.39 -7.35
N PHE A 498 -25.62 -11.21 -6.36
CA PHE A 498 -24.87 -10.77 -5.19
C PHE A 498 -23.49 -10.22 -5.56
N GLU A 499 -22.75 -10.94 -6.42
CA GLU A 499 -21.46 -10.52 -6.96
C GLU A 499 -21.57 -9.18 -7.69
N ALA A 500 -22.60 -8.98 -8.51
CA ALA A 500 -22.81 -7.72 -9.23
C ALA A 500 -23.00 -6.53 -8.27
N ILE A 501 -23.68 -6.75 -7.14
CA ILE A 501 -23.89 -5.73 -6.10
C ILE A 501 -22.57 -5.42 -5.37
N ILE A 502 -21.91 -6.45 -4.82
CA ILE A 502 -20.66 -6.23 -4.06
C ILE A 502 -19.51 -5.78 -4.97
N GLY A 503 -19.57 -6.08 -6.28
CA GLY A 503 -18.57 -5.71 -7.29
C GLY A 503 -18.33 -4.20 -7.41
N LYS A 504 -19.33 -3.39 -7.00
CA LYS A 504 -19.20 -1.92 -6.87
C LYS A 504 -18.22 -1.51 -5.76
N ASN A 505 -17.91 -2.42 -4.85
CA ASN A 505 -17.11 -2.22 -3.63
C ASN A 505 -17.60 -1.04 -2.79
N LYS A 506 -18.93 -0.96 -2.64
CA LYS A 506 -19.65 0.04 -1.86
C LYS A 506 -20.70 -0.68 -1.02
N PHE A 507 -20.56 -0.61 0.31
CA PHE A 507 -21.37 -1.38 1.24
C PHE A 507 -22.23 -0.43 2.09
N ASP A 508 -23.34 0.02 1.52
CA ASP A 508 -24.30 0.94 2.14
C ASP A 508 -25.75 0.42 2.04
N TYR A 509 -26.70 1.15 2.63
CA TYR A 509 -28.12 0.77 2.60
C TYR A 509 -28.71 0.70 1.19
N PHE A 510 -28.22 1.52 0.25
CA PHE A 510 -28.70 1.48 -1.14
C PHE A 510 -28.31 0.17 -1.83
N ALA A 511 -27.05 -0.25 -1.68
CA ALA A 511 -26.59 -1.54 -2.18
C ALA A 511 -27.32 -2.71 -1.49
N PHE A 512 -27.59 -2.61 -0.18
CA PHE A 512 -28.37 -3.62 0.55
C PHE A 512 -29.81 -3.77 0.02
N LYS A 513 -30.46 -2.66 -0.34
CA LYS A 513 -31.83 -2.66 -0.89
C LYS A 513 -31.93 -3.31 -2.28
N GLU A 514 -30.85 -3.33 -3.05
CA GLU A 514 -30.80 -4.03 -4.35
C GLU A 514 -30.86 -5.57 -4.19
N ILE A 515 -30.70 -6.10 -2.97
CA ILE A 515 -30.70 -7.54 -2.69
C ILE A 515 -32.12 -8.05 -2.46
N ASN A 516 -32.50 -9.09 -3.21
CA ASN A 516 -33.87 -9.61 -3.22
C ASN A 516 -34.15 -10.75 -2.23
N ASN A 517 -33.13 -11.54 -1.84
CA ASN A 517 -33.29 -12.66 -0.92
C ASN A 517 -32.58 -12.40 0.42
N VAL A 518 -33.13 -12.98 1.49
CA VAL A 518 -32.65 -12.70 2.83
C VAL A 518 -31.29 -13.35 3.13
N THR A 519 -30.98 -14.51 2.55
CA THR A 519 -29.66 -15.16 2.68
C THR A 519 -28.54 -14.25 2.18
N SER A 520 -28.73 -13.57 1.05
CA SER A 520 -27.78 -12.61 0.48
C SER A 520 -27.72 -11.33 1.32
N LYS A 521 -28.82 -10.92 1.96
CA LYS A 521 -28.81 -9.80 2.92
C LYS A 521 -28.01 -10.16 4.17
N LYS A 522 -28.19 -11.36 4.73
CA LYS A 522 -27.37 -11.92 5.83
C LYS A 522 -25.89 -11.95 5.41
N LEU A 523 -25.59 -12.38 4.19
CA LEU A 523 -24.23 -12.39 3.64
C LEU A 523 -23.65 -10.96 3.51
N PHE A 524 -24.45 -9.98 3.08
CA PHE A 524 -24.04 -8.58 2.92
C PHE A 524 -23.60 -7.93 4.24
N VAL A 525 -24.19 -8.33 5.37
CA VAL A 525 -23.83 -7.86 6.71
C VAL A 525 -22.35 -8.11 7.03
N HIS A 526 -21.71 -9.10 6.41
CA HIS A 526 -20.28 -9.37 6.59
C HIS A 526 -19.37 -8.31 5.95
N TYR A 527 -19.87 -7.53 4.99
CA TYR A 527 -19.10 -6.53 4.24
C TYR A 527 -19.13 -5.14 4.88
N VAL A 528 -20.11 -4.87 5.74
CA VAL A 528 -20.23 -3.58 6.42
C VAL A 528 -19.30 -3.52 7.63
N THR A 529 -18.65 -2.36 7.81
CA THR A 529 -17.95 -2.03 9.06
C THR A 529 -18.96 -1.93 10.20
N ASP A 530 -18.52 -1.89 11.45
CA ASP A 530 -19.46 -1.84 12.59
C ASP A 530 -20.24 -0.51 12.60
N THR A 531 -19.60 0.60 12.24
CA THR A 531 -20.28 1.88 11.93
C THR A 531 -21.26 1.74 10.76
N GLY A 532 -20.85 1.05 9.69
CA GLY A 532 -21.70 0.80 8.54
C GLY A 532 -22.93 -0.06 8.88
N LEU A 533 -22.77 -1.02 9.79
CA LEU A 533 -23.83 -1.90 10.25
C LEU A 533 -24.88 -1.14 11.06
N ILE A 534 -24.48 -0.29 12.03
CA ILE A 534 -25.47 0.51 12.76
C ILE A 534 -26.19 1.49 11.84
N ASN A 535 -25.49 2.10 10.88
CA ASN A 535 -26.11 2.96 9.87
C ASN A 535 -27.10 2.21 8.97
N LEU A 536 -26.77 0.96 8.61
CA LEU A 536 -27.62 0.09 7.82
C LEU A 536 -28.90 -0.23 8.58
N LEU A 537 -28.79 -0.70 9.84
CA LEU A 537 -29.94 -1.08 10.66
C LEU A 537 -30.82 0.13 11.00
N GLU A 538 -30.22 1.30 11.25
CA GLU A 538 -30.95 2.56 11.41
C GLU A 538 -31.75 2.91 10.15
N SER A 539 -31.11 2.81 8.98
CA SER A 539 -31.79 3.08 7.71
C SER A 539 -32.95 2.10 7.49
N MET A 540 -32.77 0.83 7.83
CA MET A 540 -33.83 -0.18 7.77
C MET A 540 -34.99 0.16 8.71
N TYR A 541 -34.71 0.53 9.96
CA TYR A 541 -35.72 0.93 10.94
C TYR A 541 -36.51 2.15 10.49
N LEU A 542 -35.84 3.22 10.07
CA LEU A 542 -36.49 4.45 9.63
C LEU A 542 -37.32 4.28 8.35
N ASN A 543 -36.96 3.32 7.50
CA ASN A 543 -37.69 3.02 6.27
C ASN A 543 -38.71 1.88 6.42
N ASN A 544 -38.93 1.35 7.63
CA ASN A 544 -39.80 0.19 7.89
C ASN A 544 -39.48 -1.02 6.98
N ASP A 545 -38.19 -1.34 6.81
CA ASP A 545 -37.76 -2.47 5.99
C ASP A 545 -38.26 -3.80 6.59
N CYS A 546 -38.99 -4.59 5.80
CA CYS A 546 -39.58 -5.85 6.26
C CYS A 546 -38.56 -6.93 6.67
N ASN A 547 -37.28 -6.75 6.34
CA ASN A 547 -36.21 -7.69 6.69
C ASN A 547 -35.50 -7.33 8.00
N LEU A 548 -35.87 -6.24 8.68
CA LEU A 548 -35.15 -5.79 9.88
C LEU A 548 -35.12 -6.86 10.97
N ASP A 549 -36.29 -7.42 11.32
CA ASP A 549 -36.39 -8.41 12.39
C ASP A 549 -35.57 -9.67 12.06
N GLU A 550 -35.59 -10.12 10.81
CA GLU A 550 -34.82 -11.31 10.39
C GLU A 550 -33.30 -11.05 10.40
N ILE A 551 -32.85 -9.85 10.03
CA ILE A 551 -31.43 -9.48 10.12
C ILE A 551 -30.98 -9.32 11.56
N VAL A 552 -31.82 -8.77 12.43
CA VAL A 552 -31.55 -8.68 13.87
C VAL A 552 -31.48 -10.07 14.50
N ASP A 553 -32.42 -10.97 14.19
CA ASP A 553 -32.38 -12.35 14.67
C ASP A 553 -31.15 -13.10 14.17
N TYR A 554 -30.78 -12.94 12.90
CA TYR A 554 -29.53 -13.49 12.39
C TYR A 554 -28.31 -12.99 13.18
N LEU A 555 -28.24 -11.69 13.47
CA LEU A 555 -27.13 -11.11 14.22
C LEU A 555 -27.06 -11.62 15.65
N VAL A 556 -28.19 -11.77 16.33
CA VAL A 556 -28.23 -12.10 17.77
C VAL A 556 -28.21 -13.61 18.01
N SER A 557 -29.01 -14.35 17.25
CA SER A 557 -29.32 -15.76 17.50
C SER A 557 -28.49 -16.71 16.63
N GLU A 558 -28.32 -16.42 15.34
CA GLU A 558 -27.61 -17.31 14.41
C GLU A 558 -26.09 -17.04 14.37
N PHE A 559 -25.69 -15.77 14.33
CA PHE A 559 -24.30 -15.33 14.15
C PHE A 559 -23.90 -14.20 15.12
N ASN A 560 -23.99 -14.49 16.41
CA ASN A 560 -23.72 -13.58 17.52
C ASN A 560 -22.35 -12.86 17.47
N ILE A 561 -21.35 -13.41 16.78
CA ILE A 561 -20.01 -12.80 16.69
C ILE A 561 -20.08 -11.38 16.13
N LYS A 562 -20.87 -11.15 15.06
CA LYS A 562 -20.96 -9.81 14.45
C LYS A 562 -21.75 -8.83 15.32
N TYR A 563 -22.73 -9.33 16.06
CA TYR A 563 -23.44 -8.56 17.07
C TYR A 563 -22.51 -8.16 18.23
N THR A 564 -21.67 -9.07 18.71
CA THR A 564 -20.67 -8.78 19.75
C THR A 564 -19.67 -7.72 19.27
N ASP A 565 -19.17 -7.81 18.03
CA ASP A 565 -18.32 -6.76 17.44
C ASP A 565 -19.03 -5.40 17.47
N LEU A 566 -20.32 -5.38 17.09
CA LEU A 566 -21.13 -4.16 17.07
C LEU A 566 -21.29 -3.58 18.48
N VAL A 567 -21.59 -4.40 19.49
CA VAL A 567 -21.70 -3.93 20.88
C VAL A 567 -20.36 -3.35 21.37
N LEU A 568 -19.24 -4.03 21.12
CA LEU A 568 -17.91 -3.53 21.46
C LEU A 568 -17.57 -2.22 20.74
N TYR A 569 -17.99 -2.07 19.48
CA TYR A 569 -17.87 -0.80 18.76
C TYR A 569 -18.72 0.30 19.42
N MET A 570 -19.97 0.00 19.80
CA MET A 570 -20.84 0.95 20.47
C MET A 570 -20.25 1.45 21.79
N ILE A 571 -19.58 0.58 22.54
CA ILE A 571 -18.94 0.92 23.82
C ILE A 571 -17.64 1.71 23.62
N ASN A 572 -16.74 1.22 22.78
CA ASN A 572 -15.38 1.75 22.70
C ASN A 572 -15.22 2.93 21.74
N ASN A 573 -16.13 3.11 20.78
CA ASN A 573 -15.92 4.04 19.66
C ASN A 573 -17.11 4.97 19.38
N ASN A 574 -18.34 4.64 19.81
CA ASN A 574 -19.51 5.45 19.48
C ASN A 574 -19.85 6.47 20.58
N LYS A 575 -19.51 7.74 20.32
CA LYS A 575 -19.83 8.89 21.19
C LYS A 575 -21.01 9.70 20.66
N MET A 576 -22.06 9.01 20.21
CA MET A 576 -23.25 9.64 19.62
C MET A 576 -24.54 9.13 20.27
N VAL A 577 -25.23 10.02 20.98
CA VAL A 577 -26.54 9.76 21.61
C VAL A 577 -27.59 9.23 20.62
N PRO A 578 -27.75 9.79 19.40
CA PRO A 578 -28.75 9.29 18.46
C PRO A 578 -28.52 7.81 18.08
N LYS A 579 -27.26 7.38 17.94
CA LYS A 579 -26.92 5.99 17.60
C LYS A 579 -27.21 5.02 18.74
N LEU A 580 -26.98 5.44 19.99
CA LEU A 580 -27.33 4.63 21.17
C LEU A 580 -28.84 4.49 21.34
N ARG A 581 -29.60 5.56 21.08
CA ARG A 581 -31.07 5.50 21.05
C ARG A 581 -31.56 4.56 19.95
N MET A 582 -30.98 4.65 18.76
CA MET A 582 -31.34 3.77 17.66
C MET A 582 -31.01 2.31 17.97
N PHE A 583 -29.86 2.04 18.58
CA PHE A 583 -29.49 0.72 19.08
C PHE A 583 -30.52 0.18 20.09
N LYS A 584 -30.95 1.01 21.06
CA LYS A 584 -32.05 0.71 22.00
C LYS A 584 -33.35 0.34 21.27
N TYR A 585 -33.73 1.08 20.23
CA TYR A 585 -34.97 0.81 19.51
C TYR A 585 -34.93 -0.47 18.66
N ILE A 586 -33.78 -0.76 18.05
CA ILE A 586 -33.61 -1.93 17.17
C ILE A 586 -33.48 -3.22 18.00
N PHE A 587 -32.62 -3.23 19.01
CA PHE A 587 -32.30 -4.44 19.78
C PHE A 587 -33.08 -4.58 21.10
N LYS A 588 -33.87 -3.57 21.46
CA LYS A 588 -34.79 -3.57 22.61
C LYS A 588 -34.06 -3.95 23.92
N GLU A 589 -34.75 -4.65 24.82
CA GLU A 589 -34.27 -5.07 26.14
C GLU A 589 -32.98 -5.86 26.09
N ASN A 590 -32.88 -6.83 25.16
CA ASN A 590 -31.70 -7.67 25.02
C ASN A 590 -30.47 -6.84 24.60
N GLY A 591 -30.63 -5.90 23.67
CA GLY A 591 -29.58 -5.00 23.23
C GLY A 591 -28.99 -4.17 24.36
N THR A 592 -29.86 -3.51 25.13
CA THR A 592 -29.44 -2.70 26.28
C THR A 592 -28.77 -3.55 27.34
N PHE A 593 -29.30 -4.74 27.61
CA PHE A 593 -28.69 -5.69 28.56
C PHE A 593 -27.28 -6.07 28.14
N ASP A 594 -27.07 -6.50 26.89
CA ASP A 594 -25.75 -6.90 26.40
C ASP A 594 -24.75 -5.75 26.40
N LEU A 595 -25.21 -4.54 26.05
CA LEU A 595 -24.38 -3.34 26.05
C LEU A 595 -23.89 -2.97 27.46
N ILE A 596 -24.76 -3.04 28.48
CA ILE A 596 -24.38 -2.79 29.87
C ILE A 596 -23.49 -3.92 30.40
N LYS A 597 -23.88 -5.18 30.15
CA LYS A 597 -23.15 -6.36 30.60
C LYS A 597 -21.71 -6.35 30.08
N ILE A 598 -21.53 -6.23 28.76
CA ILE A 598 -20.19 -6.22 28.14
C ILE A 598 -19.39 -5.01 28.62
N TRP A 599 -20.02 -3.84 28.78
CA TRP A 599 -19.34 -2.66 29.32
C TRP A 599 -18.82 -2.88 30.75
N CYS A 600 -19.58 -3.58 31.61
CA CYS A 600 -19.12 -3.92 32.96
C CYS A 600 -17.98 -4.95 32.95
N GLU A 601 -18.00 -5.91 32.02
CA GLU A 601 -16.97 -6.95 31.87
C GLU A 601 -15.64 -6.39 31.34
N ILE A 602 -15.67 -5.37 30.48
CA ILE A 602 -14.45 -4.75 29.95
C ILE A 602 -13.94 -3.65 30.88
N ASN A 603 -12.62 -3.57 31.08
CA ASN A 603 -12.00 -2.51 31.88
C ASN A 603 -11.87 -1.19 31.08
N CYS A 604 -12.99 -0.70 30.52
CA CYS A 604 -13.05 0.53 29.72
C CYS A 604 -13.53 1.70 30.59
N GLU A 605 -12.66 2.70 30.80
CA GLU A 605 -12.94 3.91 31.60
C GLU A 605 -13.27 5.15 30.74
N ASP A 606 -13.69 4.96 29.48
CA ASP A 606 -14.01 6.09 28.59
C ASP A 606 -15.26 6.86 29.09
N SER A 607 -15.02 7.97 29.78
CA SER A 607 -16.06 8.88 30.29
C SER A 607 -16.97 9.44 29.19
N GLY A 608 -16.49 9.51 27.94
CA GLY A 608 -17.26 9.99 26.80
C GLY A 608 -18.39 9.04 26.39
N PHE A 609 -18.18 7.73 26.51
CA PHE A 609 -19.24 6.75 26.25
C PHE A 609 -20.33 6.84 27.31
N ILE A 610 -19.94 6.94 28.59
CA ILE A 610 -20.89 7.00 29.70
C ILE A 610 -21.79 8.21 29.60
N LYS A 611 -21.22 9.38 29.33
CA LYS A 611 -21.98 10.60 29.09
C LYS A 611 -23.01 10.47 27.94
N CYS A 612 -22.67 9.74 26.89
CA CYS A 612 -23.60 9.53 25.78
C CYS A 612 -24.67 8.50 26.13
N LEU A 613 -24.31 7.46 26.88
CA LEU A 613 -25.22 6.41 27.34
C LEU A 613 -26.27 6.98 28.30
N THR A 614 -25.84 7.78 29.26
CA THR A 614 -26.70 8.42 30.27
C THR A 614 -27.72 9.36 29.63
N GLN A 615 -27.32 10.10 28.59
CA GLN A 615 -28.22 10.92 27.77
C GLN A 615 -29.15 10.10 26.84
N ALA A 616 -28.72 8.92 26.39
CA ALA A 616 -29.54 8.05 25.56
C ALA A 616 -30.65 7.36 26.36
N TYR A 617 -30.36 7.04 27.62
CA TYR A 617 -31.26 6.31 28.53
C TYR A 617 -31.89 7.19 29.62
N ASN A 618 -31.58 8.49 29.66
CA ASN A 618 -32.05 9.47 30.64
C ASN A 618 -31.78 9.04 32.10
N VAL A 619 -30.52 8.72 32.42
CA VAL A 619 -30.06 8.37 33.77
C VAL A 619 -28.80 9.16 34.15
N PRO A 620 -28.47 9.33 35.45
CA PRO A 620 -27.22 10.00 35.85
C PRO A 620 -25.97 9.17 35.55
N GLU A 621 -24.79 9.80 35.47
CA GLU A 621 -23.53 9.09 35.19
C GLU A 621 -23.08 8.22 36.36
N GLU A 622 -23.27 8.74 37.58
CA GLU A 622 -23.02 8.14 38.88
C GLU A 622 -23.72 6.77 38.98
N PHE A 623 -24.92 6.68 38.44
CA PHE A 623 -25.69 5.44 38.38
C PHE A 623 -24.98 4.34 37.57
N MET A 624 -24.40 4.70 36.42
CA MET A 624 -23.67 3.73 35.60
C MET A 624 -22.41 3.24 36.31
N TYR A 625 -21.65 4.14 36.96
CA TYR A 625 -20.45 3.76 37.71
C TYR A 625 -20.77 2.79 38.86
N VAL A 626 -21.89 2.99 39.56
CA VAL A 626 -22.36 2.08 40.61
C VAL A 626 -22.69 0.69 40.04
N ILE A 627 -23.34 0.60 38.88
CA ILE A 627 -23.60 -0.69 38.22
C ILE A 627 -22.28 -1.40 37.93
N LYS A 628 -21.32 -0.71 37.30
CA LYS A 628 -20.03 -1.31 36.94
C LYS A 628 -19.28 -1.80 38.17
N TRP A 629 -19.22 -0.98 39.22
CA TRP A 629 -18.58 -1.35 40.47
C TRP A 629 -19.27 -2.53 41.16
N GLY A 630 -20.61 -2.53 41.18
CA GLY A 630 -21.39 -3.61 41.77
C GLY A 630 -21.21 -4.94 41.03
N VAL A 631 -21.08 -4.92 39.71
CA VAL A 631 -20.76 -6.11 38.91
C VAL A 631 -19.32 -6.58 39.18
N GLN A 632 -18.34 -5.66 39.22
CA GLN A 632 -16.92 -6.00 39.48
C GLN A 632 -16.69 -6.59 40.87
N THR A 633 -17.51 -6.22 41.85
CA THR A 633 -17.46 -6.74 43.23
C THR A 633 -18.37 -7.94 43.49
N ASN A 634 -19.08 -8.43 42.47
CA ASN A 634 -20.13 -9.46 42.59
C ASN A 634 -21.27 -9.06 43.56
N SER A 635 -21.47 -7.76 43.80
CA SER A 635 -22.58 -7.21 44.61
C SER A 635 -23.87 -7.05 43.81
N ILE A 636 -23.80 -7.09 42.48
CA ILE A 636 -24.93 -7.07 41.54
C ILE A 636 -24.84 -8.32 40.66
N SER A 637 -25.89 -9.13 40.70
CA SER A 637 -26.06 -10.32 39.86
C SER A 637 -26.54 -9.99 38.44
N LEU A 638 -26.38 -10.94 37.51
CA LEU A 638 -26.87 -10.80 36.14
C LEU A 638 -28.41 -10.60 36.06
N ASP A 639 -29.18 -11.19 36.98
CA ASP A 639 -30.63 -11.01 37.01
C ASP A 639 -31.03 -9.63 37.54
N GLU A 640 -30.25 -9.05 38.44
CA GLU A 640 -30.41 -7.65 38.84
C GLU A 640 -30.10 -6.70 37.69
N ILE A 641 -29.09 -6.98 36.85
CA ILE A 641 -28.84 -6.20 35.63
C ILE A 641 -30.05 -6.25 34.68
N LYS A 642 -30.71 -7.39 34.49
CA LYS A 642 -31.93 -7.48 33.66
C LYS A 642 -33.05 -6.60 34.21
N ASN A 643 -33.26 -6.63 35.53
CA ASN A 643 -34.26 -5.78 36.17
C ASN A 643 -33.95 -4.29 35.98
N ILE A 644 -32.68 -3.89 36.15
CA ILE A 644 -32.21 -2.53 35.87
C ILE A 644 -32.55 -2.13 34.43
N VAL A 645 -32.23 -2.98 33.44
CA VAL A 645 -32.48 -2.73 32.02
C VAL A 645 -33.97 -2.54 31.73
N ASN A 646 -34.84 -3.36 32.30
CA ASN A 646 -36.28 -3.23 32.15
C ASN A 646 -36.77 -1.85 32.65
N TYR A 647 -36.20 -1.34 33.75
CA TYR A 647 -36.49 0.02 34.22
C TYR A 647 -35.93 1.11 33.30
N LEU A 648 -34.72 0.94 32.76
CA LEU A 648 -34.11 1.88 31.80
C LEU A 648 -34.89 1.99 30.47
N ILE A 649 -35.69 0.98 30.13
CA ILE A 649 -36.45 0.93 28.88
C ILE A 649 -37.90 1.35 29.07
N SER A 650 -38.53 0.97 30.18
CA SER A 650 -39.93 1.28 30.50
C SER A 650 -40.24 2.77 30.69
N ASN A 651 -39.20 3.62 30.87
CA ASN A 651 -39.34 5.04 31.22
C ASN A 651 -40.18 5.26 32.52
N ASP A 652 -40.37 4.23 33.37
CA ASP A 652 -41.03 4.35 34.68
C ASP A 652 -40.00 4.82 35.72
N THR A 653 -39.72 6.13 35.70
CA THR A 653 -38.67 6.77 36.49
C THR A 653 -38.87 6.52 37.99
N VAL A 654 -40.12 6.52 38.48
CA VAL A 654 -40.44 6.42 39.91
C VAL A 654 -40.17 5.02 40.46
N LYS A 655 -40.54 3.94 39.75
CA LYS A 655 -40.21 2.58 40.18
C LYS A 655 -38.73 2.26 40.02
N GLY A 656 -38.10 2.77 38.96
CA GLY A 656 -36.66 2.66 38.75
C GLY A 656 -35.90 3.23 39.95
N ILE A 657 -36.22 4.45 40.38
CA ILE A 657 -35.56 5.14 41.51
C ILE A 657 -35.57 4.28 42.79
N LYS A 658 -36.71 3.72 43.18
CA LYS A 658 -36.82 2.89 44.40
C LYS A 658 -36.01 1.59 44.31
N TYR A 659 -35.99 0.97 43.13
CA TYR A 659 -35.19 -0.23 42.90
C TYR A 659 -33.69 0.06 42.95
N PHE A 660 -33.27 1.17 42.34
CA PHE A 660 -31.89 1.65 42.33
C PHE A 660 -31.40 2.07 43.72
N GLU A 661 -32.25 2.67 44.55
CA GLU A 661 -31.93 2.96 45.96
C GLU A 661 -31.62 1.67 46.74
N GLY A 662 -32.37 0.60 46.49
CA GLY A 662 -32.09 -0.73 47.06
C GLY A 662 -30.73 -1.30 46.64
N ILE A 663 -30.36 -1.16 45.36
CA ILE A 663 -29.06 -1.60 44.84
C ILE A 663 -27.92 -0.77 45.44
N LEU A 664 -28.08 0.55 45.50
CA LEU A 664 -27.12 1.46 46.14
C LEU A 664 -26.89 1.06 47.60
N ASN A 665 -27.94 0.76 48.35
CA ASN A 665 -27.83 0.29 49.73
C ASN A 665 -27.03 -1.02 49.85
N ASN A 666 -27.22 -1.98 48.94
CA ASN A 666 -26.48 -3.24 48.94
C ASN A 666 -24.99 -3.04 48.62
N VAL A 667 -24.70 -2.23 47.60
CA VAL A 667 -23.35 -1.84 47.18
C VAL A 667 -22.62 -1.12 48.31
N PHE A 668 -23.25 -0.11 48.90
CA PHE A 668 -22.62 0.67 49.97
C PHE A 668 -22.42 -0.15 51.24
N LYS A 669 -23.34 -1.04 51.60
CA LYS A 669 -23.16 -1.98 52.72
C LYS A 669 -21.95 -2.91 52.52
N TYR A 670 -21.64 -3.31 51.29
CA TYR A 670 -20.41 -4.06 51.00
C TYR A 670 -19.16 -3.19 51.21
N ILE A 671 -19.17 -1.93 50.78
CA ILE A 671 -18.02 -1.03 50.90
C ILE A 671 -17.74 -0.68 52.37
N GLU A 672 -18.79 -0.36 53.14
CA GLU A 672 -18.71 -0.10 54.58
C GLU A 672 -18.11 -1.27 55.37
N GLY A 673 -18.29 -2.51 54.89
CA GLY A 673 -17.71 -3.71 55.49
C GLY A 673 -16.24 -3.99 55.13
N ASN A 674 -15.68 -3.30 54.12
CA ASN A 674 -14.38 -3.65 53.53
C ASN A 674 -13.37 -2.47 53.41
N TYR A 675 -13.79 -1.22 53.69
CA TYR A 675 -12.94 -0.01 53.57
C TYR A 675 -13.05 0.90 54.83
N ASN A 676 -12.16 1.90 54.97
CA ASN A 676 -12.01 2.73 56.18
C ASN A 676 -13.13 3.79 56.38
N GLU A 677 -13.13 4.48 57.54
CA GLU A 677 -14.11 5.53 57.88
C GLU A 677 -14.15 6.70 56.88
N ASP A 678 -13.03 7.07 56.26
CA ASP A 678 -12.98 8.15 55.25
C ASP A 678 -13.75 7.80 53.96
N ALA A 679 -13.85 6.51 53.62
CA ALA A 679 -14.65 6.05 52.48
C ALA A 679 -16.16 6.23 52.74
N GLN A 680 -16.58 6.18 54.00
CA GLN A 680 -17.98 6.21 54.43
C GLN A 680 -18.64 7.58 54.20
N GLU A 681 -17.90 8.66 54.45
CA GLU A 681 -18.35 10.03 54.20
C GLU A 681 -18.47 10.31 52.69
N MET A 682 -17.51 9.82 51.89
CA MET A 682 -17.54 9.94 50.43
C MET A 682 -18.70 9.15 49.80
N ILE A 683 -19.00 7.96 50.34
CA ILE A 683 -20.14 7.11 49.95
C ILE A 683 -21.47 7.81 50.18
N ASN A 684 -21.68 8.37 51.38
CA ASN A 684 -22.92 9.06 51.71
C ASN A 684 -23.14 10.26 50.78
N ARG A 685 -22.08 10.97 50.44
CA ARG A 685 -22.13 12.09 49.49
C ARG A 685 -22.48 11.65 48.06
N ILE A 686 -21.91 10.54 47.57
CA ILE A 686 -22.28 9.97 46.25
C ILE A 686 -23.75 9.52 46.25
N LYS A 687 -24.20 8.89 47.33
CA LYS A 687 -25.59 8.44 47.51
C LYS A 687 -26.58 9.61 47.45
N GLU A 688 -26.32 10.68 48.20
CA GLU A 688 -27.14 11.90 48.18
C GLU A 688 -27.13 12.59 46.82
N GLN A 689 -25.97 12.71 46.17
CA GLN A 689 -25.86 13.30 44.83
C GLN A 689 -26.60 12.48 43.77
N THR A 690 -26.49 11.15 43.82
CA THR A 690 -27.18 10.25 42.90
C THR A 690 -28.68 10.32 43.09
N ILE A 691 -29.18 10.26 44.34
CA ILE A 691 -30.62 10.39 44.65
C ILE A 691 -31.15 11.76 44.20
N PHE A 692 -30.39 12.84 44.46
CA PHE A 692 -30.77 14.20 44.07
C PHE A 692 -30.82 14.38 42.55
N GLN A 693 -29.85 13.86 41.80
CA GLN A 693 -29.89 13.92 40.33
C GLN A 693 -30.99 13.04 39.75
N MET A 694 -31.29 11.91 40.38
CA MET A 694 -32.39 11.03 39.97
C MET A 694 -33.77 11.66 40.22
N SER A 695 -33.92 12.47 41.26
CA SER A 695 -35.18 13.19 41.52
C SER A 695 -35.42 14.36 40.56
N LEU A 696 -34.38 14.92 39.94
CA LEU A 696 -34.46 15.95 38.89
C LEU A 696 -34.89 15.40 37.51
N LEU A 697 -34.97 14.08 37.34
CA LEU A 697 -35.43 13.41 36.11
C LEU A 697 -36.94 13.09 36.11
N VAL A 698 -37.64 13.41 37.21
CA VAL A 698 -39.10 13.36 37.38
C VAL A 698 -39.67 14.74 37.06
#